data_AF-A0A7C6ZT25-F1
#
_entry.id   AF-A0A7C6ZT25-F1
#
_cell.length_a   1.000
_cell.length_b   1.000
_cell.length_c   1.000
_cell.angle_alpha   90.00
_cell.angle_beta   90.00
_cell.angle_gamma   90.00
#
_symmetry.space_group_name_H-M   'P 1'
#
loop_
_entity.id
_entity.type
_entity.pdbx_description
1 polymer ?
#
loop_
_entity_poly.entity_id
_entity_poly.type
_entity_poly.pdbx_seq_one_letter_code
_entity_poly.pdbx_strand_id
1 'polypeptide(L)'
;MDDNQHTPGVARATRRRCVHIGWWIGCVVLLALAACQPSPVTPLPAPPLPATVSIVIGHPSAITPAACPFTLPGEVEGEEYVCGLLRVPQLRDDPAGMQLGIFFAQLKATLPDTGQPPLLFLAGGPGASGVYDVPLLAPTLTPLRRTRDLIFFDIRGAGFSQPRLDCAALGDPAAGAPCMAALRARGIEPLAFNTTYNAADAADLLTALGYTQADLLGVSYGTRLALEMVRRQPQVVRSVVLDSVVAPETLSYELQALGDYEARLWPFADCEATPPCSDRFGAMAGRFLALINRLDDANGALAADPTINAASVYNLTTLTLNRPDLLALLPLIVDELDRGVVTTYQALRDGEFSGNAPASPPALYAFEEFIPQFDAYLRTLTPIAADDLRARLAALPTDDPANAALRAFITASLPAPFAAKLDAIAAHMTPYEHNRVLAAYGADLSLYQHDGLGDVKTIIDCQEEIPFANPDTVRSNQAVIPAPSLLPPYDFAATVRSQQRACLEQGIPPASPAFKAAVVSDKPVLMLSGAQDTVTPALWAELAAASLRNVHRVLFPAYGHALLYHDGECVVSIIASFLDAPTQPLAVACVPTIIYATEPPLLTALTGRMWRLQGWAGAEAGAPPVTAFFSRGQVGGSASCGAYSGEFTLTGDHLTVTQLAADATGCTEAAAALQQAFLNALGAAQTIYIRGSRMLLTTQTGEILVFIAERDRPLPQTVWTLIAAAPNVGAAPIPVAPDSTVTARFDAGELRGGLGCNLYEATYTLDHDRLSIADLRRIGEENCAQPAGVMAQEEAVLALLGAVRRYRVAGRELLLYGDAAQPLLVFYAAAE
;
A
#
# COMPACT_ATOMS: atom_id res chain seq x y z
N MET A 1 -19.19 80.33 -5.32
CA MET A 1 -18.32 79.12 -5.40
C MET A 1 -17.83 78.99 -3.98
N ASP A 2 -18.64 78.24 -3.24
CA ASP A 2 -18.87 78.26 -1.80
C ASP A 2 -18.49 76.86 -1.28
N ASP A 3 -18.13 76.57 -0.04
CA ASP A 3 -17.72 77.33 1.14
C ASP A 3 -17.15 76.29 2.15
N ASN A 4 -16.39 76.82 3.10
CA ASN A 4 -15.79 76.33 4.35
C ASN A 4 -16.04 74.93 4.98
N GLN A 5 -14.89 74.42 5.47
CA GLN A 5 -14.55 73.91 6.82
C GLN A 5 -15.63 73.92 7.94
N HIS A 6 -15.68 72.84 8.76
CA HIS A 6 -15.33 72.86 10.21
C HIS A 6 -15.47 71.47 10.90
N THR A 7 -14.43 71.10 11.65
CA THR A 7 -14.39 70.09 12.73
C THR A 7 -15.00 70.65 14.04
N PRO A 8 -15.26 69.88 15.12
CA PRO A 8 -14.19 69.44 16.06
C PRO A 8 -14.39 68.05 16.69
N GLY A 9 -13.31 67.46 17.20
CA GLY A 9 -13.29 66.16 17.87
C GLY A 9 -13.24 66.21 19.41
N VAL A 10 -12.80 65.09 19.99
CA VAL A 10 -11.87 64.90 21.15
C VAL A 10 -12.32 63.80 22.15
N ALA A 11 -11.43 62.79 22.32
CA ALA A 11 -11.08 62.00 23.53
C ALA A 11 -12.13 61.06 24.18
N ARG A 12 -11.81 59.97 24.92
CA ARG A 12 -10.58 59.27 25.35
C ARG A 12 -11.00 57.93 26.01
N ALA A 13 -10.05 56.98 26.02
CA ALA A 13 -9.69 56.07 27.12
C ALA A 13 -10.67 54.96 27.62
N THR A 14 -10.25 53.73 27.34
CA THR A 14 -10.05 52.59 28.27
C THR A 14 -10.42 52.77 29.75
N ARG A 15 -11.17 51.80 30.31
CA ARG A 15 -10.80 51.12 31.58
C ARG A 15 -11.53 49.78 31.77
N ARG A 16 -10.75 48.81 32.24
CA ARG A 16 -11.07 47.43 32.61
C ARG A 16 -11.70 47.33 34.02
N ARG A 17 -12.25 46.13 34.29
CA ARG A 17 -12.45 45.44 35.60
C ARG A 17 -13.66 45.88 36.43
N CYS A 18 -14.57 44.95 36.70
CA CYS A 18 -14.45 44.07 37.88
C CYS A 18 -15.17 42.74 37.66
N VAL A 19 -14.55 41.71 38.22
CA VAL A 19 -14.91 40.30 38.21
C VAL A 19 -15.58 39.99 39.55
N HIS A 20 -16.38 38.92 39.54
CA HIS A 20 -16.52 37.89 40.60
C HIS A 20 -17.71 37.91 41.57
N ILE A 21 -18.21 36.66 41.72
CA ILE A 21 -19.01 36.04 42.79
C ILE A 21 -20.52 36.32 42.67
N GLY A 22 -21.42 35.34 42.58
CA GLY A 22 -21.33 33.92 42.85
C GLY A 22 -22.60 33.51 43.63
N TRP A 23 -23.37 32.60 43.04
CA TRP A 23 -24.29 31.66 43.69
C TRP A 23 -25.63 32.19 44.24
N TRP A 24 -26.62 31.30 44.10
CA TRP A 24 -28.02 31.33 44.54
C TRP A 24 -29.01 32.00 43.58
N ILE A 25 -29.72 31.19 42.80
CA ILE A 25 -31.12 30.84 43.05
C ILE A 25 -31.48 29.67 42.13
N GLY A 26 -31.54 28.47 42.71
CA GLY A 26 -32.39 27.40 42.19
C GLY A 26 -33.83 27.73 42.58
N CYS A 27 -34.77 27.61 41.63
CA CYS A 27 -36.20 27.29 41.87
C CYS A 27 -37.13 27.40 40.64
N VAL A 28 -36.67 27.50 39.37
CA VAL A 28 -37.60 27.75 38.23
C VAL A 28 -37.69 26.66 37.16
N VAL A 29 -36.98 25.52 37.24
CA VAL A 29 -37.03 24.49 36.16
C VAL A 29 -37.80 23.20 36.56
N LEU A 30 -38.65 23.24 37.58
CA LEU A 30 -39.42 22.07 38.03
C LEU A 30 -40.95 22.14 37.82
N LEU A 31 -41.44 23.05 36.96
CA LEU A 31 -42.89 23.21 36.71
C LEU A 31 -43.30 23.27 35.22
N ALA A 32 -42.49 22.72 34.31
CA ALA A 32 -42.84 22.58 32.89
C ALA A 32 -42.74 21.12 32.37
N LEU A 33 -42.89 20.13 33.25
CA LEU A 33 -42.94 18.70 32.94
C LEU A 33 -44.25 18.09 33.47
N ALA A 34 -45.40 18.63 33.07
CA ALA A 34 -46.72 18.04 33.39
C ALA A 34 -47.86 18.58 32.51
N ALA A 35 -47.81 18.39 31.19
CA ALA A 35 -49.02 18.39 30.32
C ALA A 35 -48.65 18.11 28.85
N CYS A 36 -48.40 16.84 28.52
CA CYS A 36 -48.64 16.28 27.18
C CYS A 36 -48.53 14.75 27.31
N GLN A 37 -49.60 14.11 27.78
CA GLN A 37 -49.74 12.66 27.61
C GLN A 37 -50.19 12.38 26.17
N PRO A 38 -49.57 11.44 25.45
CA PRO A 38 -50.09 10.96 24.18
C PRO A 38 -51.37 10.16 24.44
N SER A 39 -52.45 10.48 23.72
CA SER A 39 -53.66 9.68 23.69
C SER A 39 -53.35 8.24 23.25
N PRO A 40 -54.03 7.21 23.79
CA PRO A 40 -53.89 5.85 23.30
C PRO A 40 -54.45 5.77 21.88
N VAL A 41 -53.56 5.64 20.90
CA VAL A 41 -53.93 5.27 19.53
C VAL A 41 -54.35 3.81 19.58
N THR A 42 -55.66 3.55 19.48
CA THR A 42 -56.16 2.21 19.17
C THR A 42 -55.63 1.82 17.79
N PRO A 43 -54.84 0.73 17.66
CA PRO A 43 -54.38 0.27 16.36
C PRO A 43 -55.60 -0.15 15.53
N LEU A 44 -55.70 0.35 14.30
CA LEU A 44 -56.60 -0.21 13.31
C LEU A 44 -56.28 -1.71 13.14
N PRO A 45 -57.29 -2.58 13.00
CA PRO A 45 -57.03 -3.99 12.69
C PRO A 45 -56.22 -4.05 11.39
N ALA A 46 -55.06 -4.69 11.43
CA ALA A 46 -54.32 -5.00 10.22
C ALA A 46 -55.26 -5.76 9.26
N PRO A 47 -55.29 -5.45 7.96
CA PRO A 47 -55.97 -6.31 7.01
C PRO A 47 -55.41 -7.73 7.16
N PRO A 48 -56.25 -8.78 7.11
CA PRO A 48 -55.74 -10.15 7.18
C PRO A 48 -54.67 -10.32 6.11
N LEU A 49 -53.47 -10.71 6.53
CA LEU A 49 -52.41 -11.13 5.64
C LEU A 49 -53.03 -12.13 4.65
N PRO A 50 -52.91 -11.95 3.32
CA PRO A 50 -53.23 -13.04 2.42
C PRO A 50 -52.40 -14.24 2.89
N ALA A 51 -53.07 -15.37 3.08
CA ALA A 51 -52.46 -16.60 3.52
C ALA A 51 -51.13 -16.80 2.79
N THR A 52 -50.05 -17.03 3.53
CA THR A 52 -48.79 -17.51 2.99
C THR A 52 -49.09 -18.77 2.20
N VAL A 53 -49.24 -18.63 0.90
CA VAL A 53 -49.12 -19.75 -0.02
C VAL A 53 -47.64 -20.08 0.02
N SER A 54 -47.28 -21.07 0.84
CA SER A 54 -46.00 -21.76 0.69
C SER A 54 -46.03 -22.44 -0.67
N ILE A 55 -45.68 -21.68 -1.71
CA ILE A 55 -45.31 -22.25 -3.00
C ILE A 55 -43.91 -22.82 -2.79
N VAL A 56 -43.85 -24.06 -2.31
CA VAL A 56 -42.67 -24.90 -2.47
C VAL A 56 -42.69 -25.35 -3.93
N ILE A 57 -42.19 -24.51 -4.85
CA ILE A 57 -41.73 -25.02 -6.15
C ILE A 57 -40.32 -25.57 -5.90
N GLY A 58 -40.28 -26.74 -5.27
CA GLY A 58 -39.06 -27.53 -5.18
C GLY A 58 -38.86 -28.25 -6.52
N HIS A 59 -38.21 -27.60 -7.48
CA HIS A 59 -37.38 -28.39 -8.38
C HIS A 59 -36.15 -28.77 -7.54
N PRO A 60 -35.80 -30.06 -7.41
CA PRO A 60 -34.56 -30.41 -6.74
C PRO A 60 -33.41 -29.80 -7.58
N SER A 61 -32.80 -28.73 -7.08
CA SER A 61 -31.58 -28.19 -7.66
C SER A 61 -30.55 -29.32 -7.68
N ALA A 62 -30.26 -29.82 -8.87
CA ALA A 62 -29.39 -30.98 -9.02
C ALA A 62 -27.94 -30.50 -9.01
N ILE A 63 -27.16 -31.02 -8.07
CA ILE A 63 -25.70 -30.87 -8.06
C ILE A 63 -25.12 -31.90 -9.02
N THR A 64 -24.29 -31.44 -9.95
CA THR A 64 -23.47 -32.30 -10.80
C THR A 64 -22.03 -32.22 -10.31
N PRO A 65 -21.37 -33.34 -9.96
CA PRO A 65 -19.95 -33.32 -9.59
C PRO A 65 -19.09 -32.74 -10.71
N ALA A 66 -18.06 -31.98 -10.34
CA ALA A 66 -17.07 -31.41 -11.24
C ALA A 66 -15.68 -31.48 -10.60
N ALA A 67 -14.64 -31.52 -11.43
CA ALA A 67 -13.27 -31.50 -10.94
C ALA A 67 -12.94 -30.13 -10.32
N CYS A 68 -12.24 -30.10 -9.20
CA CYS A 68 -11.75 -28.88 -8.59
C CYS A 68 -10.61 -28.26 -9.42
N PRO A 69 -10.65 -26.95 -9.71
CA PRO A 69 -9.60 -26.28 -10.48
C PRO A 69 -8.36 -25.95 -9.64
N PHE A 70 -8.21 -26.59 -8.47
CA PHE A 70 -7.12 -26.38 -7.52
C PHE A 70 -6.82 -27.68 -6.77
N THR A 71 -5.68 -27.70 -6.08
CA THR A 71 -5.31 -28.76 -5.14
C THR A 71 -5.01 -28.16 -3.78
N LEU A 72 -5.26 -28.92 -2.72
CA LEU A 72 -4.90 -28.54 -1.35
C LEU A 72 -3.79 -29.48 -0.86
N PRO A 73 -2.64 -28.95 -0.38
CA PRO A 73 -1.51 -29.78 0.05
C PRO A 73 -1.91 -30.78 1.14
N GLY A 74 -1.69 -32.07 0.88
CA GLY A 74 -1.96 -33.14 1.84
C GLY A 74 -3.43 -33.55 1.94
N GLU A 75 -4.28 -33.09 1.03
CA GLU A 75 -5.71 -33.42 0.99
C GLU A 75 -6.09 -34.11 -0.34
N VAL A 76 -7.15 -34.92 -0.32
CA VAL A 76 -7.63 -35.71 -1.45
C VAL A 76 -8.98 -35.18 -1.93
N GLU A 77 -9.06 -34.79 -3.20
CA GLU A 77 -10.31 -34.43 -3.85
C GLU A 77 -11.30 -35.63 -3.85
N GLY A 78 -12.55 -35.39 -3.51
CA GLY A 78 -13.58 -36.41 -3.33
C GLY A 78 -13.74 -36.84 -1.86
N GLU A 79 -12.67 -36.74 -1.06
CA GLU A 79 -12.64 -37.14 0.34
C GLU A 79 -12.72 -35.90 1.24
N GLU A 80 -11.69 -35.05 1.29
CA GLU A 80 -11.63 -33.88 2.18
C GLU A 80 -12.26 -32.61 1.57
N TYR A 81 -12.31 -32.51 0.24
CA TYR A 81 -12.95 -31.41 -0.47
C TYR A 81 -13.57 -31.90 -1.79
N VAL A 82 -14.66 -31.25 -2.22
CA VAL A 82 -15.38 -31.60 -3.44
C VAL A 82 -15.79 -30.34 -4.20
N CYS A 83 -15.89 -30.43 -5.53
CA CYS A 83 -16.42 -29.36 -6.37
C CYS A 83 -17.61 -29.85 -7.19
N GLY A 84 -18.43 -28.91 -7.64
CA GLY A 84 -19.61 -29.23 -8.41
C GLY A 84 -20.29 -28.01 -9.03
N LEU A 85 -21.29 -28.31 -9.87
CA LEU A 85 -22.17 -27.33 -10.47
C LEU A 85 -23.59 -27.52 -9.93
N LEU A 86 -24.11 -26.50 -9.28
CA LEU A 86 -25.52 -26.38 -8.93
C LEU A 86 -26.30 -25.89 -10.14
N ARG A 87 -27.32 -26.63 -10.58
CA ARG A 87 -28.24 -26.18 -11.64
C ARG A 87 -29.32 -25.27 -11.07
N VAL A 88 -29.42 -24.06 -11.61
CA VAL A 88 -30.42 -23.05 -11.21
C VAL A 88 -31.06 -22.43 -12.45
N PRO A 89 -32.33 -22.00 -12.41
CA PRO A 89 -32.92 -21.30 -13.53
C PRO A 89 -32.27 -19.92 -13.70
N GLN A 90 -32.03 -19.55 -14.96
CA GLN A 90 -31.59 -18.20 -15.33
C GLN A 90 -32.61 -17.17 -14.83
N LEU A 91 -33.88 -17.36 -15.16
CA LEU A 91 -34.97 -16.50 -14.72
C LEU A 91 -35.72 -17.17 -13.57
N ARG A 92 -35.85 -16.49 -12.42
CA ARG A 92 -36.49 -17.08 -11.23
C ARG A 92 -38.00 -17.27 -11.38
N ASP A 93 -38.63 -16.49 -12.26
CA ASP A 93 -40.03 -16.58 -12.64
C ASP A 93 -40.29 -17.59 -13.77
N ASP A 94 -39.24 -18.09 -14.43
CA ASP A 94 -39.30 -19.18 -15.41
C ASP A 94 -38.40 -20.36 -15.00
N PRO A 95 -38.81 -21.16 -14.00
CA PRO A 95 -37.99 -22.26 -13.49
C PRO A 95 -37.77 -23.40 -14.50
N ALA A 96 -38.61 -23.50 -15.54
CA ALA A 96 -38.50 -24.49 -16.60
C ALA A 96 -37.59 -24.01 -17.77
N GLY A 97 -37.19 -22.73 -17.75
CA GLY A 97 -36.36 -22.12 -18.77
C GLY A 97 -34.88 -22.54 -18.72
N MET A 98 -34.05 -21.75 -19.40
CA MET A 98 -32.60 -21.96 -19.46
C MET A 98 -32.01 -22.09 -18.05
N GLN A 99 -31.18 -23.10 -17.86
CA GLN A 99 -30.51 -23.37 -16.59
C GLN A 99 -29.06 -22.88 -16.67
N LEU A 100 -28.62 -22.23 -15.59
CA LEU A 100 -27.23 -21.87 -15.33
C LEU A 100 -26.58 -22.93 -14.44
N GLY A 101 -25.26 -23.01 -14.47
CA GLY A 101 -24.47 -23.82 -13.54
C GLY A 101 -23.70 -22.91 -12.59
N ILE A 102 -23.98 -22.97 -11.30
CA ILE A 102 -23.26 -22.23 -10.26
C ILE A 102 -22.16 -23.14 -9.73
N PHE A 103 -20.91 -22.77 -9.97
CA PHE A 103 -19.76 -23.58 -9.55
C PHE A 103 -19.44 -23.33 -8.09
N PHE A 104 -19.15 -24.41 -7.35
CA PHE A 104 -18.82 -24.33 -5.94
C PHE A 104 -17.70 -25.31 -5.57
N ALA A 105 -17.06 -25.02 -4.44
CA ALA A 105 -16.18 -25.92 -3.70
C ALA A 105 -16.69 -26.05 -2.26
N GLN A 106 -16.75 -27.29 -1.77
CA GLN A 106 -17.05 -27.60 -0.37
C GLN A 106 -15.83 -28.29 0.24
N LEU A 107 -15.25 -27.64 1.23
CA LEU A 107 -14.17 -28.17 2.05
C LEU A 107 -14.80 -28.73 3.32
N LYS A 108 -14.74 -30.05 3.50
CA LYS A 108 -15.38 -30.72 4.63
C LYS A 108 -14.67 -30.35 5.94
N ALA A 109 -15.45 -30.36 7.02
CA ALA A 109 -14.91 -30.25 8.37
C ALA A 109 -13.90 -31.38 8.62
N THR A 110 -12.79 -31.07 9.29
CA THR A 110 -11.75 -32.08 9.59
C THR A 110 -12.09 -32.93 10.82
N LEU A 111 -13.00 -32.46 11.68
CA LEU A 111 -13.58 -33.27 12.74
C LEU A 111 -14.92 -33.88 12.29
N PRO A 112 -15.26 -35.08 12.78
CA PRO A 112 -16.60 -35.65 12.59
C PRO A 112 -17.69 -34.69 13.09
N ASP A 113 -18.87 -34.79 12.49
CA ASP A 113 -20.03 -33.89 12.69
C ASP A 113 -20.08 -33.25 14.09
N THR A 114 -19.80 -31.95 14.13
CA THR A 114 -19.77 -31.16 15.37
C THR A 114 -21.10 -30.46 15.63
N GLY A 115 -22.08 -30.60 14.73
CA GLY A 115 -23.35 -29.87 14.76
C GLY A 115 -23.23 -28.37 14.45
N GLN A 116 -22.05 -27.87 14.09
CA GLN A 116 -21.85 -26.49 13.68
C GLN A 116 -22.34 -26.29 12.23
N PRO A 117 -23.05 -25.18 11.94
CA PRO A 117 -23.47 -24.87 10.58
C PRO A 117 -22.25 -24.55 9.70
N PRO A 118 -22.34 -24.77 8.37
CA PRO A 118 -21.27 -24.43 7.45
C PRO A 118 -21.03 -22.92 7.42
N LEU A 119 -19.82 -22.55 7.00
CA LEU A 119 -19.48 -21.17 6.65
C LEU A 119 -19.53 -21.00 5.13
N LEU A 120 -20.44 -20.16 4.64
CA LEU A 120 -20.51 -19.76 3.25
C LEU A 120 -19.67 -18.49 3.03
N PHE A 121 -18.62 -18.62 2.23
CA PHE A 121 -17.80 -17.49 1.80
C PHE A 121 -18.43 -16.78 0.60
N LEU A 122 -18.49 -15.45 0.66
CA LEU A 122 -19.07 -14.58 -0.35
C LEU A 122 -17.99 -13.60 -0.83
N ALA A 123 -17.48 -13.83 -2.03
CA ALA A 123 -16.41 -13.05 -2.63
C ALA A 123 -16.87 -11.64 -3.07
N GLY A 124 -15.88 -10.74 -3.23
CA GLY A 124 -16.08 -9.34 -3.64
C GLY A 124 -16.16 -9.09 -5.15
N GLY A 125 -15.76 -7.89 -5.57
CA GLY A 125 -15.71 -7.46 -6.98
C GLY A 125 -16.74 -6.36 -7.33
N PRO A 126 -18.02 -6.67 -7.58
CA PRO A 126 -18.61 -7.99 -7.85
C PRO A 126 -17.94 -8.77 -9.00
N GLY A 127 -18.17 -10.09 -8.99
CA GLY A 127 -17.70 -11.01 -10.03
C GLY A 127 -16.45 -11.80 -9.68
N ALA A 128 -15.79 -11.50 -8.55
CA ALA A 128 -14.62 -12.25 -8.12
C ALA A 128 -15.00 -13.72 -7.87
N SER A 129 -14.10 -14.64 -8.17
CA SER A 129 -14.33 -16.06 -7.97
C SER A 129 -14.01 -16.46 -6.53
N GLY A 130 -15.03 -16.85 -5.77
CA GLY A 130 -14.81 -17.40 -4.42
C GLY A 130 -14.07 -18.73 -4.47
N VAL A 131 -14.24 -19.51 -5.54
CA VAL A 131 -13.57 -20.80 -5.72
C VAL A 131 -12.08 -20.63 -6.03
N TYR A 132 -11.72 -19.57 -6.75
CA TYR A 132 -10.32 -19.23 -7.02
C TYR A 132 -9.56 -18.83 -5.75
N ASP A 133 -10.25 -18.27 -4.76
CA ASP A 133 -9.65 -17.86 -3.49
C ASP A 133 -9.41 -19.03 -2.53
N VAL A 134 -9.87 -20.25 -2.85
CA VAL A 134 -9.76 -21.42 -1.95
C VAL A 134 -8.32 -21.71 -1.52
N PRO A 135 -7.30 -21.80 -2.41
CA PRO A 135 -5.93 -22.10 -1.99
C PRO A 135 -5.33 -21.04 -1.06
N LEU A 136 -5.79 -19.80 -1.18
CA LEU A 136 -5.36 -18.66 -0.37
C LEU A 136 -6.06 -18.64 1.00
N LEU A 137 -7.38 -18.85 1.01
CA LEU A 137 -8.20 -18.70 2.21
C LEU A 137 -8.31 -19.98 3.04
N ALA A 138 -8.21 -21.16 2.45
CA ALA A 138 -8.34 -22.42 3.18
C ALA A 138 -7.30 -22.56 4.31
N PRO A 139 -6.00 -22.25 4.12
CA PRO A 139 -5.03 -22.27 5.21
C PRO A 139 -5.39 -21.29 6.33
N THR A 140 -5.76 -20.06 5.99
CA THR A 140 -6.15 -19.00 6.94
C THR A 140 -7.39 -19.40 7.74
N LEU A 141 -8.38 -20.03 7.09
CA LEU A 141 -9.64 -20.47 7.71
C LEU A 141 -9.56 -21.85 8.38
N THR A 142 -8.37 -22.46 8.46
CA THR A 142 -8.16 -23.76 9.13
C THR A 142 -8.81 -23.84 10.51
N PRO A 143 -8.69 -22.83 11.40
CA PRO A 143 -9.32 -22.87 12.72
C PRO A 143 -10.84 -23.09 12.66
N LEU A 144 -11.51 -22.50 11.66
CA LEU A 144 -12.95 -22.65 11.44
C LEU A 144 -13.27 -24.00 10.80
N ARG A 145 -12.50 -24.42 9.78
CA ARG A 145 -12.67 -25.70 9.08
C ARG A 145 -12.55 -26.91 10.01
N ARG A 146 -11.95 -26.75 11.19
CA ARG A 146 -11.92 -27.83 12.19
C ARG A 146 -13.31 -28.34 12.55
N THR A 147 -14.30 -27.46 12.65
CA THR A 147 -15.63 -27.84 13.14
C THR A 147 -16.74 -27.69 12.11
N ARG A 148 -16.53 -26.91 11.05
CA ARG A 148 -17.56 -26.62 10.05
C ARG A 148 -17.05 -26.81 8.64
N ASP A 149 -17.96 -27.17 7.74
CA ASP A 149 -17.68 -27.15 6.32
C ASP A 149 -17.48 -25.70 5.86
N LEU A 150 -16.51 -25.48 4.98
CA LEU A 150 -16.32 -24.20 4.30
C LEU A 150 -16.86 -24.34 2.86
N ILE A 151 -17.76 -23.45 2.49
CA ILE A 151 -18.40 -23.45 1.16
C ILE A 151 -17.99 -22.19 0.44
N PHE A 152 -17.43 -22.35 -0.75
CA PHE A 152 -17.06 -21.28 -1.67
C PHE A 152 -17.86 -21.46 -2.95
N PHE A 153 -18.31 -20.38 -3.57
CA PHE A 153 -18.95 -20.46 -4.88
C PHE A 153 -18.69 -19.22 -5.71
N ASP A 154 -18.90 -19.37 -7.01
CA ASP A 154 -18.83 -18.28 -7.97
C ASP A 154 -20.23 -17.81 -8.32
N ILE A 155 -20.49 -16.51 -8.23
CA ILE A 155 -21.79 -15.94 -8.60
C ILE A 155 -22.10 -16.18 -10.09
N ARG A 156 -23.35 -15.91 -10.51
CA ARG A 156 -23.76 -16.03 -11.92
C ARG A 156 -22.79 -15.28 -12.83
N GLY A 157 -22.29 -15.94 -13.87
CA GLY A 157 -21.43 -15.31 -14.86
C GLY A 157 -19.95 -15.18 -14.47
N ALA A 158 -19.59 -15.46 -13.23
CA ALA A 158 -18.25 -15.30 -12.68
C ALA A 158 -17.47 -16.61 -12.60
N GLY A 159 -16.13 -16.51 -12.57
CA GLY A 159 -15.23 -17.62 -12.29
C GLY A 159 -15.47 -18.85 -13.16
N PHE A 160 -15.82 -19.96 -12.52
CA PHE A 160 -16.09 -21.27 -13.12
C PHE A 160 -17.60 -21.54 -13.30
N SER A 161 -18.47 -20.61 -12.91
CA SER A 161 -19.91 -20.69 -13.18
C SER A 161 -20.22 -20.58 -14.68
N GLN A 162 -21.27 -21.27 -15.12
CA GLN A 162 -21.62 -21.45 -16.52
C GLN A 162 -23.01 -20.86 -16.86
N PRO A 163 -23.12 -20.07 -17.95
CA PRO A 163 -22.02 -19.56 -18.77
C PRO A 163 -21.22 -18.50 -18.00
N ARG A 164 -19.91 -18.45 -18.26
CA ARG A 164 -19.07 -17.32 -17.85
C ARG A 164 -19.36 -16.15 -18.80
N LEU A 165 -19.50 -14.95 -18.26
CA LEU A 165 -19.64 -13.74 -19.08
C LEU A 165 -18.24 -13.24 -19.47
N ASP A 166 -18.01 -13.10 -20.77
CA ASP A 166 -16.76 -12.65 -21.36
C ASP A 166 -17.04 -11.98 -22.73
N CYS A 167 -17.52 -10.75 -22.70
CA CYS A 167 -18.00 -10.02 -23.85
C CYS A 167 -16.92 -9.66 -24.85
N ALA A 168 -15.65 -9.61 -24.44
CA ALA A 168 -14.52 -9.53 -25.36
C ALA A 168 -14.42 -10.80 -26.22
N ALA A 169 -14.56 -11.98 -25.63
CA ALA A 169 -14.62 -13.24 -26.39
C ALA A 169 -15.90 -13.40 -27.22
N LEU A 170 -16.97 -12.63 -26.90
CA LEU A 170 -18.25 -12.68 -27.61
C LEU A 170 -18.34 -11.74 -28.83
N GLY A 171 -17.37 -10.84 -29.06
CA GLY A 171 -17.44 -9.76 -30.05
C GLY A 171 -16.58 -9.91 -31.31
N ASP A 172 -17.18 -9.62 -32.47
CA ASP A 172 -16.48 -9.18 -33.69
C ASP A 172 -16.48 -7.63 -33.69
N PRO A 173 -15.31 -6.97 -33.53
CA PRO A 173 -15.21 -5.51 -33.57
C PRO A 173 -15.81 -4.87 -34.83
N ALA A 174 -15.90 -5.61 -35.95
CA ALA A 174 -16.47 -5.15 -37.21
C ALA A 174 -18.02 -5.20 -37.25
N ALA A 175 -18.67 -5.95 -36.36
CA ALA A 175 -20.12 -6.16 -36.35
C ALA A 175 -20.90 -5.15 -35.49
N GLY A 176 -20.22 -4.36 -34.65
CA GLY A 176 -20.83 -3.24 -33.91
C GLY A 176 -21.96 -3.60 -32.93
N ALA A 177 -22.12 -4.88 -32.54
CA ALA A 177 -23.13 -5.27 -31.55
C ALA A 177 -22.57 -5.11 -30.12
N PRO A 178 -23.19 -4.28 -29.25
CA PRO A 178 -22.77 -4.14 -27.85
C PRO A 178 -22.94 -5.47 -27.09
N CYS A 179 -22.02 -5.77 -26.16
CA CYS A 179 -21.95 -6.96 -25.28
C CYS A 179 -23.33 -7.56 -24.93
N MET A 180 -24.24 -6.73 -24.45
CA MET A 180 -25.60 -7.10 -24.02
C MET A 180 -26.46 -7.70 -25.14
N ALA A 181 -26.34 -7.18 -26.37
CA ALA A 181 -27.03 -7.75 -27.53
C ALA A 181 -26.43 -9.11 -27.90
N ALA A 182 -25.11 -9.27 -27.78
CA ALA A 182 -24.43 -10.55 -28.03
C ALA A 182 -24.80 -11.62 -26.99
N LEU A 183 -25.01 -11.24 -25.73
CA LEU A 183 -25.53 -12.11 -24.68
C LEU A 183 -26.98 -12.56 -25.00
N ARG A 184 -27.86 -11.60 -25.30
CA ARG A 184 -29.27 -11.89 -25.66
C ARG A 184 -29.39 -12.75 -26.91
N ALA A 185 -28.53 -12.52 -27.91
CA ALA A 185 -28.48 -13.36 -29.13
C ALA A 185 -28.11 -14.82 -28.82
N ARG A 186 -27.41 -15.09 -27.72
CA ARG A 186 -27.12 -16.44 -27.21
C ARG A 186 -28.19 -16.97 -26.24
N GLY A 187 -29.30 -16.26 -26.06
CA GLY A 187 -30.37 -16.62 -25.11
C GLY A 187 -30.04 -16.33 -23.64
N ILE A 188 -28.94 -15.61 -23.38
CA ILE A 188 -28.54 -15.19 -22.05
C ILE A 188 -29.23 -13.86 -21.76
N GLU A 189 -30.06 -13.81 -20.71
CA GLU A 189 -30.73 -12.59 -20.25
C GLU A 189 -29.84 -11.88 -19.21
N PRO A 190 -29.18 -10.76 -19.54
CA PRO A 190 -28.21 -10.14 -18.64
C PRO A 190 -28.84 -9.62 -17.33
N LEU A 191 -30.12 -9.29 -17.32
CA LEU A 191 -30.81 -8.86 -16.10
C LEU A 191 -30.97 -9.98 -15.06
N ALA A 192 -30.69 -11.24 -15.45
CA ALA A 192 -30.61 -12.36 -14.51
C ALA A 192 -29.32 -12.37 -13.67
N PHE A 193 -28.35 -11.50 -13.96
CA PHE A 193 -27.04 -11.44 -13.31
C PHE A 193 -27.05 -10.24 -12.35
N ASN A 194 -27.59 -10.46 -11.16
CA ASN A 194 -27.77 -9.44 -10.13
C ASN A 194 -27.64 -10.06 -8.73
N THR A 195 -27.44 -9.22 -7.71
CA THR A 195 -27.25 -9.62 -6.31
C THR A 195 -28.46 -10.36 -5.75
N THR A 196 -29.68 -9.99 -6.15
CA THR A 196 -30.91 -10.66 -5.67
C THR A 196 -30.95 -12.13 -6.12
N TYR A 197 -30.58 -12.39 -7.38
CA TYR A 197 -30.57 -13.74 -7.94
C TYR A 197 -29.39 -14.57 -7.41
N ASN A 198 -28.22 -13.94 -7.21
CA ASN A 198 -27.07 -14.55 -6.55
C ASN A 198 -27.37 -14.94 -5.10
N ALA A 199 -28.12 -14.13 -4.34
CA ALA A 199 -28.54 -14.45 -2.97
C ALA A 199 -29.46 -15.67 -2.92
N ALA A 200 -30.35 -15.79 -3.89
CA ALA A 200 -31.18 -16.97 -4.04
C ALA A 200 -30.35 -18.22 -4.45
N ASP A 201 -29.31 -18.09 -5.28
CA ASP A 201 -28.46 -19.23 -5.66
C ASP A 201 -27.67 -19.74 -4.46
N ALA A 202 -27.15 -18.82 -3.64
CA ALA A 202 -26.47 -19.15 -2.41
C ALA A 202 -27.38 -19.96 -1.45
N ALA A 203 -28.65 -19.55 -1.32
CA ALA A 203 -29.63 -20.28 -0.51
C ALA A 203 -29.98 -21.66 -1.12
N ASP A 204 -30.12 -21.74 -2.44
CA ASP A 204 -30.36 -23.00 -3.15
C ASP A 204 -29.17 -23.95 -3.02
N LEU A 205 -27.94 -23.44 -3.07
CA LEU A 205 -26.70 -24.20 -2.88
C LEU A 205 -26.67 -24.82 -1.48
N LEU A 206 -26.89 -24.02 -0.45
CA LEU A 206 -26.94 -24.50 0.94
C LEU A 206 -28.00 -25.61 1.09
N THR A 207 -29.20 -25.40 0.53
CA THR A 207 -30.29 -26.37 0.58
C THR A 207 -29.93 -27.67 -0.17
N ALA A 208 -29.33 -27.57 -1.36
CA ALA A 208 -28.94 -28.72 -2.17
C ALA A 208 -27.81 -29.54 -1.54
N LEU A 209 -26.94 -28.88 -0.76
CA LEU A 209 -25.91 -29.52 0.06
C LEU A 209 -26.45 -30.10 1.39
N GLY A 210 -27.74 -29.91 1.69
CA GLY A 210 -28.40 -30.47 2.86
C GLY A 210 -28.39 -29.58 4.11
N TYR A 211 -27.99 -28.32 4.00
CA TYR A 211 -27.92 -27.38 5.11
C TYR A 211 -29.23 -26.60 5.29
N THR A 212 -29.67 -26.46 6.53
CA THR A 212 -30.86 -25.67 6.89
C THR A 212 -30.52 -24.26 7.38
N GLN A 213 -29.31 -24.09 7.91
CA GLN A 213 -28.74 -22.80 8.32
C GLN A 213 -27.25 -22.75 7.98
N ALA A 214 -26.74 -21.55 7.72
CA ALA A 214 -25.33 -21.27 7.49
C ALA A 214 -24.88 -19.98 8.19
N ASP A 215 -23.60 -19.92 8.50
CA ASP A 215 -22.91 -18.65 8.76
C ASP A 215 -22.44 -18.06 7.43
N LEU A 216 -22.51 -16.74 7.32
CA LEU A 216 -22.04 -16.04 6.13
C LEU A 216 -20.75 -15.28 6.46
N LEU A 217 -19.76 -15.35 5.58
CA LEU A 217 -18.57 -14.49 5.60
C LEU A 217 -18.48 -13.79 4.25
N GLY A 218 -18.87 -12.52 4.22
CA GLY A 218 -18.77 -11.69 3.02
C GLY A 218 -17.59 -10.74 3.11
N VAL A 219 -16.91 -10.55 1.98
CA VAL A 219 -15.84 -9.56 1.84
C VAL A 219 -16.19 -8.57 0.73
N SER A 220 -16.05 -7.26 0.98
CA SER A 220 -16.32 -6.22 -0.02
C SER A 220 -17.75 -6.33 -0.58
N TYR A 221 -17.96 -6.41 -1.90
CA TYR A 221 -19.29 -6.71 -2.49
C TYR A 221 -19.99 -7.94 -1.87
N GLY A 222 -19.25 -8.95 -1.42
CA GLY A 222 -19.80 -10.11 -0.74
C GLY A 222 -20.58 -9.76 0.53
N THR A 223 -20.29 -8.63 1.17
CA THR A 223 -21.06 -8.10 2.30
C THR A 223 -22.46 -7.62 1.88
N ARG A 224 -22.58 -7.03 0.68
CA ARG A 224 -23.88 -6.66 0.09
C ARG A 224 -24.69 -7.91 -0.20
N LEU A 225 -24.05 -8.93 -0.77
CA LEU A 225 -24.67 -10.23 -1.04
C LEU A 225 -25.14 -10.90 0.25
N ALA A 226 -24.32 -10.89 1.31
CA ALA A 226 -24.66 -11.42 2.62
C ALA A 226 -25.88 -10.71 3.22
N LEU A 227 -25.91 -9.38 3.15
CA LEU A 227 -27.00 -8.56 3.64
C LEU A 227 -28.29 -8.72 2.81
N GLU A 228 -28.19 -8.97 1.50
CA GLU A 228 -29.34 -9.33 0.67
C GLU A 228 -29.88 -10.72 1.04
N MET A 229 -29.02 -11.70 1.36
CA MET A 229 -29.45 -12.99 1.93
C MET A 229 -30.17 -12.82 3.26
N VAL A 230 -29.68 -11.93 4.15
CA VAL A 230 -30.37 -11.60 5.41
C VAL A 230 -31.76 -11.04 5.15
N ARG A 231 -31.91 -10.16 4.15
CA ARG A 231 -33.19 -9.54 3.80
C ARG A 231 -34.17 -10.53 3.19
N ARG A 232 -33.72 -11.39 2.28
CA ARG A 232 -34.58 -12.22 1.42
C ARG A 232 -34.74 -13.65 1.90
N GLN A 233 -33.71 -14.22 2.52
CA GLN A 233 -33.69 -15.59 3.03
C GLN A 233 -33.23 -15.66 4.51
N PRO A 234 -33.81 -14.87 5.43
CA PRO A 234 -33.39 -14.85 6.84
C PRO A 234 -33.47 -16.21 7.54
N GLN A 235 -34.27 -17.15 7.01
CA GLN A 235 -34.41 -18.49 7.57
C GLN A 235 -33.15 -19.36 7.42
N VAL A 236 -32.36 -19.17 6.36
CA VAL A 236 -31.12 -19.94 6.11
C VAL A 236 -29.88 -19.30 6.74
N VAL A 237 -30.00 -18.06 7.25
CA VAL A 237 -28.88 -17.31 7.83
C VAL A 237 -28.89 -17.44 9.35
N ARG A 238 -27.81 -17.92 9.95
CA ARG A 238 -27.62 -17.96 11.41
C ARG A 238 -26.95 -16.69 11.92
N SER A 239 -25.73 -16.42 11.44
CA SER A 239 -24.92 -15.25 11.77
C SER A 239 -24.18 -14.76 10.53
N VAL A 240 -23.73 -13.51 10.56
CA VAL A 240 -23.10 -12.84 9.41
C VAL A 240 -21.82 -12.13 9.84
N VAL A 241 -20.75 -12.35 9.10
CA VAL A 241 -19.50 -11.60 9.17
C VAL A 241 -19.37 -10.78 7.89
N LEU A 242 -19.13 -9.48 8.05
CA LEU A 242 -18.97 -8.51 6.99
C LEU A 242 -17.56 -7.89 7.11
N ASP A 243 -16.65 -8.27 6.25
CA ASP A 243 -15.31 -7.70 6.14
C ASP A 243 -15.29 -6.65 5.02
N SER A 244 -14.91 -5.41 5.35
CA SER A 244 -14.91 -4.29 4.41
C SER A 244 -16.30 -4.01 3.83
N VAL A 245 -17.15 -3.40 4.65
CA VAL A 245 -18.62 -3.39 4.49
C VAL A 245 -19.10 -2.51 3.34
N VAL A 246 -19.95 -3.12 2.51
CA VAL A 246 -20.77 -2.50 1.47
C VAL A 246 -22.20 -3.01 1.65
N ALA A 247 -23.10 -2.16 2.15
CA ALA A 247 -24.51 -2.52 2.26
C ALA A 247 -25.29 -2.19 0.97
N PRO A 248 -26.47 -2.79 0.75
CA PRO A 248 -27.34 -2.39 -0.36
C PRO A 248 -27.69 -0.89 -0.34
N GLU A 249 -27.90 -0.30 0.84
CA GLU A 249 -28.23 1.12 1.03
C GLU A 249 -27.04 2.08 0.93
N THR A 250 -25.80 1.56 0.82
CA THR A 250 -24.60 2.40 0.78
C THR A 250 -24.65 3.37 -0.40
N LEU A 251 -24.40 4.65 -0.12
CA LEU A 251 -24.24 5.71 -1.12
C LEU A 251 -22.76 5.78 -1.54
N SER A 252 -22.28 4.73 -2.22
CA SER A 252 -20.85 4.52 -2.43
C SER A 252 -20.22 5.68 -3.20
N TYR A 253 -20.86 6.17 -4.26
CA TYR A 253 -20.35 7.27 -5.07
C TYR A 253 -20.33 8.62 -4.33
N GLU A 254 -21.40 8.93 -3.61
CA GLU A 254 -21.54 10.18 -2.87
C GLU A 254 -20.57 10.27 -1.69
N LEU A 255 -20.27 9.14 -1.05
CA LEU A 255 -19.44 9.06 0.14
C LEU A 255 -17.99 8.65 -0.15
N GLN A 256 -17.66 8.20 -1.37
CA GLN A 256 -16.32 7.68 -1.67
C GLN A 256 -15.21 8.68 -1.35
N ALA A 257 -15.31 9.90 -1.87
CA ALA A 257 -14.28 10.91 -1.70
C ALA A 257 -14.10 11.33 -0.23
N LEU A 258 -15.22 11.43 0.50
CA LEU A 258 -15.20 11.73 1.93
C LEU A 258 -14.56 10.59 2.73
N GLY A 259 -14.94 9.35 2.44
CA GLY A 259 -14.40 8.19 3.13
C GLY A 259 -12.92 7.93 2.84
N ASP A 260 -12.44 8.15 1.60
CA ASP A 260 -10.99 8.13 1.28
C ASP A 260 -10.23 9.20 2.08
N TYR A 261 -10.78 10.41 2.12
CA TYR A 261 -10.23 11.52 2.90
C TYR A 261 -10.16 11.19 4.41
N GLU A 262 -11.23 10.65 4.98
CA GLU A 262 -11.27 10.23 6.39
C GLU A 262 -10.28 9.11 6.69
N ALA A 263 -10.21 8.08 5.84
CA ALA A 263 -9.29 6.95 6.00
C ALA A 263 -7.81 7.40 5.98
N ARG A 264 -7.47 8.39 5.15
CA ARG A 264 -6.11 8.94 5.08
C ARG A 264 -5.78 9.89 6.22
N LEU A 265 -6.77 10.60 6.75
CA LEU A 265 -6.60 11.45 7.92
C LEU A 265 -6.59 10.70 9.24
N TRP A 266 -7.18 9.50 9.26
CA TRP A 266 -7.32 8.68 10.44
C TRP A 266 -6.06 8.60 11.32
N PRO A 267 -4.84 8.27 10.80
CA PRO A 267 -3.66 8.17 11.66
C PRO A 267 -3.26 9.48 12.34
N PHE A 268 -3.61 10.63 11.76
CA PHE A 268 -3.30 11.93 12.34
C PHE A 268 -4.35 12.34 13.37
N ALA A 269 -5.62 12.03 13.11
CA ALA A 269 -6.70 12.22 14.08
C ALA A 269 -6.54 11.29 15.32
N ASP A 270 -6.12 10.04 15.10
CA ASP A 270 -5.84 9.10 16.19
C ASP A 270 -4.62 9.53 17.04
N CYS A 271 -3.58 10.09 16.40
CA CYS A 271 -2.47 10.75 17.12
C CYS A 271 -2.96 11.92 17.99
N GLU A 272 -3.87 12.76 17.50
CA GLU A 272 -4.45 13.87 18.28
C GLU A 272 -5.24 13.38 19.50
N ALA A 273 -5.86 12.20 19.40
CA ALA A 273 -6.62 11.59 20.48
C ALA A 273 -5.73 10.84 21.51
N THR A 274 -4.45 10.61 21.19
CA THR A 274 -3.59 9.67 21.94
C THR A 274 -2.34 10.36 22.50
N PRO A 275 -2.30 10.68 23.82
CA PRO A 275 -1.04 11.01 24.49
C PRO A 275 -0.10 9.79 24.49
N PRO A 276 1.21 9.93 24.22
CA PRO A 276 2.01 11.17 24.14
C PRO A 276 2.09 11.82 22.75
N CYS A 277 1.43 11.26 21.74
CA CYS A 277 1.49 11.78 20.36
C CYS A 277 0.97 13.22 20.29
N SER A 278 -0.24 13.45 20.83
CA SER A 278 -0.86 14.77 20.90
C SER A 278 -0.02 15.80 21.67
N ASP A 279 0.64 15.39 22.76
CA ASP A 279 1.54 16.26 23.55
C ASP A 279 2.75 16.74 22.73
N ARG A 280 3.31 15.88 21.86
CA ARG A 280 4.48 16.22 21.02
C ARG A 280 4.11 17.01 19.77
N PHE A 281 2.97 16.68 19.16
CA PHE A 281 2.68 17.04 17.78
C PHE A 281 1.52 18.02 17.62
N GLY A 282 0.64 18.14 18.63
CA GLY A 282 -0.52 19.03 18.62
C GLY A 282 -1.55 18.63 17.57
N ALA A 283 -2.14 19.61 16.88
CA ALA A 283 -3.17 19.43 15.85
C ALA A 283 -2.60 18.86 14.53
N MET A 284 -2.16 17.61 14.59
CA MET A 284 -1.46 16.92 13.51
C MET A 284 -2.28 16.77 12.21
N ALA A 285 -3.58 16.50 12.27
CA ALA A 285 -4.42 16.40 11.08
C ALA A 285 -4.46 17.74 10.31
N GLY A 286 -4.59 18.85 11.04
CA GLY A 286 -4.52 20.19 10.46
C GLY A 286 -3.14 20.52 9.88
N ARG A 287 -2.06 20.07 10.53
CA ARG A 287 -0.68 20.23 10.04
C ARG A 287 -0.40 19.45 8.76
N PHE A 288 -0.84 18.20 8.70
CA PHE A 288 -0.74 17.37 7.50
C PHE A 288 -1.41 18.03 6.29
N LEU A 289 -2.65 18.51 6.45
CA LEU A 289 -3.36 19.23 5.38
C LEU A 289 -2.64 20.53 4.99
N ALA A 290 -2.14 21.28 5.98
CA ALA A 290 -1.39 22.49 5.72
C ALA A 290 -0.07 22.21 4.98
N LEU A 291 0.63 21.12 5.30
CA LEU A 291 1.84 20.70 4.58
C LEU A 291 1.52 20.41 3.13
N ILE A 292 0.48 19.62 2.87
CA ILE A 292 0.12 19.26 1.52
C ILE A 292 -0.27 20.51 0.70
N ASN A 293 -1.15 21.36 1.23
CA ASN A 293 -1.57 22.58 0.53
C ASN A 293 -0.37 23.48 0.21
N ARG A 294 0.62 23.60 1.11
CA ARG A 294 1.86 24.33 0.83
C ARG A 294 2.69 23.70 -0.28
N LEU A 295 2.79 22.37 -0.32
CA LEU A 295 3.56 21.67 -1.36
C LEU A 295 2.89 21.80 -2.74
N ASP A 296 1.56 21.87 -2.78
CA ASP A 296 0.78 22.06 -4.01
C ASP A 296 0.98 23.47 -4.60
N ASP A 297 0.97 24.52 -3.77
CA ASP A 297 1.11 25.92 -4.19
C ASP A 297 2.56 26.31 -4.60
N ALA A 298 3.60 25.67 -4.06
CA ALA A 298 5.00 26.13 -4.13
C ALA A 298 5.82 25.66 -5.36
N ASN A 299 5.22 25.54 -6.55
CA ASN A 299 5.76 24.81 -7.72
C ASN A 299 5.90 23.29 -7.49
N GLY A 300 5.14 22.74 -6.54
CA GLY A 300 4.89 21.32 -6.42
C GLY A 300 5.84 20.53 -5.51
N ALA A 301 6.87 21.11 -4.89
CA ALA A 301 7.84 20.28 -4.14
C ALA A 301 8.53 20.94 -2.95
N LEU A 302 9.06 20.11 -2.05
CA LEU A 302 9.81 20.53 -0.88
C LEU A 302 11.17 21.11 -1.31
N ALA A 303 11.55 22.28 -0.81
CA ALA A 303 12.83 22.91 -1.15
C ALA A 303 14.06 22.06 -0.79
N ALA A 304 13.96 21.24 0.26
CA ALA A 304 15.02 20.33 0.67
C ALA A 304 15.16 19.10 -0.25
N ASP A 305 14.07 18.70 -0.92
CA ASP A 305 14.05 17.56 -1.84
C ASP A 305 12.89 17.75 -2.84
N PRO A 306 13.19 18.13 -4.11
CA PRO A 306 12.16 18.43 -5.10
C PRO A 306 11.38 17.19 -5.57
N THR A 307 11.77 15.98 -5.16
CA THR A 307 10.98 14.76 -5.42
C THR A 307 9.79 14.62 -4.46
N ILE A 308 9.82 15.31 -3.31
CA ILE A 308 8.76 15.27 -2.30
C ILE A 308 7.70 16.32 -2.64
N ASN A 309 6.59 15.85 -3.21
CA ASN A 309 5.44 16.68 -3.59
C ASN A 309 4.17 16.32 -2.80
N ALA A 310 3.12 17.12 -3.00
CA ALA A 310 1.80 16.94 -2.39
C ALA A 310 1.28 15.49 -2.54
N ALA A 311 1.35 14.92 -3.75
CA ALA A 311 0.92 13.54 -4.02
C ALA A 311 1.75 12.49 -3.27
N SER A 312 3.07 12.69 -3.17
CA SER A 312 3.97 11.79 -2.46
C SER A 312 3.68 11.75 -0.96
N VAL A 313 3.38 12.91 -0.37
CA VAL A 313 2.98 13.03 1.04
C VAL A 313 1.58 12.43 1.27
N TYR A 314 0.63 12.63 0.34
CA TYR A 314 -0.70 12.05 0.41
C TYR A 314 -0.69 10.51 0.33
N ASN A 315 0.24 9.94 -0.43
CA ASN A 315 0.40 8.50 -0.62
C ASN A 315 1.19 7.81 0.51
N LEU A 316 1.61 8.54 1.55
CA LEU A 316 2.28 7.94 2.71
C LEU A 316 1.44 6.85 3.38
N THR A 317 0.13 7.05 3.48
CA THR A 317 -0.79 6.06 4.08
C THR A 317 -0.83 4.74 3.29
N THR A 318 -0.64 4.81 1.98
CA THR A 318 -0.50 3.62 1.13
C THR A 318 0.82 2.89 1.39
N LEU A 319 1.91 3.62 1.61
CA LEU A 319 3.23 3.02 1.91
C LEU A 319 3.27 2.32 3.28
N THR A 320 2.40 2.71 4.21
CA THR A 320 2.32 2.14 5.56
C THR A 320 1.19 1.12 5.71
N LEU A 321 0.50 0.76 4.63
CA LEU A 321 -0.66 -0.12 4.69
C LEU A 321 -0.28 -1.50 5.22
N ASN A 322 -1.10 -2.03 6.13
CA ASN A 322 -0.88 -3.30 6.84
C ASN A 322 0.43 -3.33 7.66
N ARG A 323 0.98 -2.16 8.00
CA ARG A 323 2.23 -2.00 8.76
C ARG A 323 2.03 -1.05 9.94
N PRO A 324 1.50 -1.55 11.08
CA PRO A 324 1.27 -0.74 12.28
C PRO A 324 2.54 0.00 12.75
N ASP A 325 3.70 -0.64 12.58
CA ASP A 325 5.01 -0.09 12.91
C ASP A 325 5.40 1.10 12.03
N LEU A 326 5.06 1.07 10.74
CA LEU A 326 5.32 2.18 9.82
C LEU A 326 4.26 3.28 9.92
N LEU A 327 3.00 2.91 10.15
CA LEU A 327 1.91 3.86 10.41
C LEU A 327 2.23 4.77 11.60
N ALA A 328 2.84 4.20 12.64
CA ALA A 328 3.28 4.92 13.84
C ALA A 328 4.29 6.06 13.56
N LEU A 329 4.96 6.05 12.40
CA LEU A 329 5.92 7.08 11.99
C LEU A 329 5.27 8.26 11.29
N LEU A 330 4.02 8.16 10.84
CA LEU A 330 3.40 9.19 10.00
C LEU A 330 3.36 10.58 10.65
N PRO A 331 2.94 10.76 11.93
CA PRO A 331 2.98 12.08 12.58
C PRO A 331 4.39 12.67 12.65
N LEU A 332 5.40 11.84 12.91
CA LEU A 332 6.80 12.26 12.93
C LEU A 332 7.28 12.70 11.55
N ILE A 333 6.98 11.92 10.51
CA ILE A 333 7.34 12.25 9.12
C ILE A 333 6.75 13.61 8.73
N VAL A 334 5.46 13.84 9.01
CA VAL A 334 4.81 15.13 8.74
C VAL A 334 5.48 16.26 9.53
N ASP A 335 5.80 16.04 10.81
CA ASP A 335 6.50 17.04 11.64
C ASP A 335 7.91 17.38 11.12
N GLU A 336 8.63 16.40 10.60
CA GLU A 336 9.94 16.58 9.97
C GLU A 336 9.84 17.36 8.67
N LEU A 337 8.94 16.95 7.77
CA LEU A 337 8.74 17.60 6.48
C LEU A 337 8.28 19.06 6.63
N ASP A 338 7.43 19.35 7.62
CA ASP A 338 7.04 20.71 8.01
C ASP A 338 8.26 21.61 8.32
N ARG A 339 9.34 21.02 8.85
CA ARG A 339 10.59 21.70 9.21
C ARG A 339 11.67 21.58 8.14
N GLY A 340 11.36 21.02 6.98
CA GLY A 340 12.32 20.77 5.90
C GLY A 340 13.32 19.63 6.19
N VAL A 341 13.00 18.76 7.16
CA VAL A 341 13.77 17.54 7.47
C VAL A 341 13.14 16.38 6.71
N VAL A 342 13.95 15.60 6.00
CA VAL A 342 13.47 14.53 5.10
C VAL A 342 13.88 13.12 5.57
N THR A 343 14.55 13.01 6.71
CA THR A 343 15.27 11.78 7.05
C THR A 343 14.36 10.58 7.28
N THR A 344 13.29 10.70 8.06
CA THR A 344 12.39 9.56 8.31
C THR A 344 11.58 9.19 7.07
N TYR A 345 11.20 10.20 6.27
CA TYR A 345 10.57 9.99 4.98
C TYR A 345 11.47 9.19 4.02
N GLN A 346 12.73 9.61 3.88
CA GLN A 346 13.70 8.94 3.01
C GLN A 346 14.02 7.54 3.51
N ALA A 347 14.18 7.33 4.83
CA ALA A 347 14.36 5.99 5.39
C ALA A 347 13.19 5.04 5.08
N LEU A 348 11.94 5.57 5.12
CA LEU A 348 10.75 4.81 4.71
C LEU A 348 10.81 4.44 3.23
N ARG A 349 11.13 5.41 2.38
CA ARG A 349 11.25 5.23 0.92
C ARG A 349 12.39 4.28 0.53
N ASP A 350 13.49 4.32 1.26
CA ASP A 350 14.69 3.50 1.03
C ASP A 350 14.54 2.07 1.56
N GLY A 351 13.43 1.76 2.24
CA GLY A 351 13.18 0.44 2.82
C GLY A 351 14.09 0.12 4.02
N GLU A 352 14.55 1.14 4.75
CA GLU A 352 15.45 0.96 5.90
C GLU A 352 14.75 0.27 7.09
N PHE A 353 13.42 0.34 7.15
CA PHE A 353 12.63 -0.32 8.20
C PHE A 353 12.39 -1.79 7.86
N SER A 354 13.24 -2.66 8.40
CA SER A 354 12.96 -4.09 8.51
C SER A 354 12.30 -4.36 9.88
N GLY A 355 11.00 -4.60 9.86
CA GLY A 355 10.17 -4.79 11.05
C GLY A 355 9.04 -5.76 10.76
N ASN A 356 8.59 -6.47 11.80
CA ASN A 356 7.56 -7.49 11.77
C ASN A 356 6.26 -6.93 11.18
N ALA A 357 6.08 -7.05 9.86
CA ALA A 357 4.75 -7.34 9.37
C ALA A 357 4.22 -8.53 10.20
N PRO A 358 2.91 -8.58 10.54
CA PRO A 358 2.31 -9.85 10.90
C PRO A 358 2.83 -10.90 9.91
N ALA A 359 3.31 -12.03 10.41
CA ALA A 359 3.71 -13.11 9.52
C ALA A 359 2.47 -13.49 8.71
N SER A 360 2.32 -12.95 7.50
CA SER A 360 1.44 -13.57 6.52
C SER A 360 1.93 -15.01 6.39
N PRO A 361 1.02 -16.00 6.36
CA PRO A 361 1.41 -17.40 6.42
C PRO A 361 2.51 -17.70 5.38
N PRO A 362 3.48 -18.60 5.66
CA PRO A 362 4.69 -18.81 4.86
C PRO A 362 4.48 -19.31 3.41
N ALA A 363 3.25 -19.32 2.90
CA ALA A 363 2.88 -19.98 1.65
C ALA A 363 2.68 -19.04 0.44
N LEU A 364 2.80 -17.72 0.56
CA LEU A 364 2.41 -16.77 -0.49
C LEU A 364 3.32 -15.53 -0.58
N TYR A 365 4.61 -15.71 -0.89
CA TYR A 365 5.56 -14.58 -1.01
C TYR A 365 6.23 -14.46 -2.37
N ALA A 366 6.04 -15.42 -3.28
CA ALA A 366 6.75 -15.38 -4.54
C ALA A 366 6.29 -14.19 -5.40
N PHE A 367 5.00 -13.81 -5.35
CA PHE A 367 4.51 -12.55 -5.96
C PHE A 367 5.16 -11.30 -5.33
N GLU A 368 5.15 -11.20 -3.99
CA GLU A 368 5.67 -10.04 -3.26
C GLU A 368 7.20 -9.89 -3.40
N GLU A 369 7.92 -10.99 -3.63
CA GLU A 369 9.35 -10.98 -3.93
C GLU A 369 9.65 -10.72 -5.41
N PHE A 370 8.78 -11.16 -6.33
CA PHE A 370 8.99 -11.03 -7.77
C PHE A 370 8.82 -9.59 -8.25
N ILE A 371 7.73 -8.91 -7.86
CA ILE A 371 7.42 -7.55 -8.34
C ILE A 371 8.57 -6.56 -8.07
N PRO A 372 9.10 -6.42 -6.84
CA PRO A 372 10.15 -5.46 -6.57
C PRO A 372 11.44 -5.76 -7.36
N GLN A 373 11.72 -7.04 -7.63
CA GLN A 373 12.92 -7.50 -8.34
C GLN A 373 12.80 -7.33 -9.85
N PHE A 374 11.64 -7.61 -10.42
CA PHE A 374 11.34 -7.36 -11.82
C PHE A 374 11.26 -5.85 -12.10
N ASP A 375 10.64 -5.07 -11.21
CA ASP A 375 10.64 -3.62 -11.27
C ASP A 375 12.05 -3.03 -11.16
N ALA A 376 12.91 -3.62 -10.33
CA ALA A 376 14.31 -3.21 -10.25
C ALA A 376 15.02 -3.40 -11.59
N TYR A 377 14.71 -4.46 -12.34
CA TYR A 377 15.24 -4.65 -13.68
C TYR A 377 14.60 -3.69 -14.70
N LEU A 378 13.27 -3.51 -14.69
CA LEU A 378 12.58 -2.58 -15.58
C LEU A 378 13.14 -1.15 -15.46
N ARG A 379 13.49 -0.72 -14.25
CA ARG A 379 14.15 0.57 -14.00
C ARG A 379 15.51 0.70 -14.67
N THR A 380 16.17 -0.40 -15.08
CA THR A 380 17.45 -0.34 -15.83
C THR A 380 17.26 -0.06 -17.31
N LEU A 381 16.06 -0.24 -17.85
CA LEU A 381 15.72 -0.11 -19.27
C LEU A 381 15.27 1.31 -19.62
N THR A 382 15.24 1.63 -20.92
CA THR A 382 14.54 2.85 -21.39
C THR A 382 13.02 2.69 -21.20
N PRO A 383 12.23 3.78 -21.10
CA PRO A 383 10.78 3.68 -20.92
C PRO A 383 10.10 2.78 -21.95
N ILE A 384 10.47 2.92 -23.24
CA ILE A 384 9.93 2.11 -24.34
C ILE A 384 10.29 0.63 -24.17
N ALA A 385 11.53 0.31 -23.81
CA ALA A 385 11.96 -1.07 -23.61
C ALA A 385 11.36 -1.70 -22.34
N ALA A 386 11.16 -0.90 -21.29
CA ALA A 386 10.47 -1.32 -20.08
C ALA A 386 8.99 -1.61 -20.39
N ASP A 387 8.32 -0.76 -21.17
CA ASP A 387 6.93 -0.95 -21.57
C ASP A 387 6.75 -2.17 -22.48
N ASP A 388 7.65 -2.41 -23.44
CA ASP A 388 7.68 -3.63 -24.25
C ASP A 388 7.84 -4.89 -23.37
N LEU A 389 8.76 -4.84 -22.40
CA LEU A 389 9.01 -5.97 -21.53
C LEU A 389 7.83 -6.24 -20.58
N ARG A 390 7.19 -5.19 -20.05
CA ARG A 390 5.94 -5.29 -19.30
C ARG A 390 4.85 -5.94 -20.15
N ALA A 391 4.64 -5.46 -21.38
CA ALA A 391 3.63 -6.00 -22.29
C ALA A 391 3.87 -7.47 -22.66
N ARG A 392 5.13 -7.89 -22.81
CA ARG A 392 5.47 -9.28 -23.11
C ARG A 392 5.35 -10.21 -21.90
N LEU A 393 5.71 -9.75 -20.71
CA LEU A 393 5.42 -10.47 -19.47
C LEU A 393 3.90 -10.62 -19.31
N ALA A 394 3.19 -9.52 -19.53
CA ALA A 394 1.73 -9.46 -19.46
C ALA A 394 1.02 -10.43 -20.43
N ALA A 395 1.64 -10.77 -21.56
CA ALA A 395 1.06 -11.64 -22.57
C ALA A 395 1.28 -13.15 -22.32
N LEU A 396 1.87 -13.54 -21.19
CA LEU A 396 2.10 -14.95 -20.86
C LEU A 396 0.78 -15.70 -20.54
N PRO A 397 0.73 -17.03 -20.78
CA PRO A 397 -0.47 -17.82 -20.49
C PRO A 397 -0.74 -17.91 -18.98
N THR A 398 -2.01 -17.82 -18.60
CA THR A 398 -2.48 -17.91 -17.20
C THR A 398 -2.60 -19.35 -16.68
N ASP A 399 -2.68 -20.32 -17.60
CA ASP A 399 -2.52 -21.75 -17.33
C ASP A 399 -1.08 -22.15 -17.72
N ASP A 400 -0.16 -21.98 -16.76
CA ASP A 400 1.27 -22.26 -16.94
C ASP A 400 1.77 -23.31 -15.93
N PRO A 401 1.62 -24.61 -16.22
CA PRO A 401 2.05 -25.68 -15.34
C PRO A 401 3.53 -25.54 -14.95
N ALA A 402 3.79 -25.49 -13.64
CA ALA A 402 5.12 -25.27 -13.07
C ALA A 402 5.83 -23.98 -13.54
N ASN A 403 5.05 -22.98 -13.97
CA ASN A 403 5.52 -21.67 -14.42
C ASN A 403 6.50 -21.75 -15.60
N ALA A 404 6.36 -22.74 -16.48
CA ALA A 404 7.29 -23.01 -17.57
C ALA A 404 7.42 -21.83 -18.56
N ALA A 405 6.31 -21.18 -18.94
CA ALA A 405 6.30 -20.01 -19.82
C ALA A 405 6.91 -18.78 -19.14
N LEU A 406 6.58 -18.54 -17.86
CA LEU A 406 7.17 -17.45 -17.07
C LEU A 406 8.68 -17.63 -16.91
N ARG A 407 9.15 -18.84 -16.57
CA ARG A 407 10.57 -19.15 -16.41
C ARG A 407 11.35 -19.06 -17.73
N ALA A 408 10.73 -19.48 -18.84
CA ALA A 408 11.30 -19.30 -20.17
C ALA A 408 11.42 -17.81 -20.55
N PHE A 409 10.39 -17.00 -20.26
CA PHE A 409 10.43 -15.56 -20.47
C PHE A 409 11.55 -14.89 -19.68
N ILE A 410 11.69 -15.22 -18.39
CA ILE A 410 12.74 -14.71 -17.50
C ILE A 410 14.12 -15.03 -18.09
N THR A 411 14.36 -16.28 -18.45
CA THR A 411 15.64 -16.74 -18.99
C THR A 411 15.98 -16.07 -20.34
N ALA A 412 14.96 -15.85 -21.18
CA ALA A 412 15.15 -15.29 -22.52
C ALA A 412 15.26 -13.76 -22.54
N SER A 413 14.68 -13.06 -21.57
CA SER A 413 14.48 -11.60 -21.63
C SER A 413 15.31 -10.82 -20.61
N LEU A 414 15.95 -11.51 -19.65
CA LEU A 414 16.74 -10.90 -18.59
C LEU A 414 18.19 -11.42 -18.61
N PRO A 415 19.17 -10.58 -18.23
CA PRO A 415 20.57 -11.00 -18.07
C PRO A 415 20.73 -11.96 -16.87
N ALA A 416 21.74 -12.84 -16.96
CA ALA A 416 21.93 -14.00 -16.10
C ALA A 416 21.77 -13.78 -14.57
N PRO A 417 22.28 -12.70 -13.94
CA PRO A 417 22.11 -12.52 -12.49
C PRO A 417 20.66 -12.20 -12.08
N PHE A 418 19.92 -11.45 -12.89
CA PHE A 418 18.50 -11.18 -12.65
C PHE A 418 17.64 -12.39 -12.99
N ALA A 419 17.95 -13.06 -14.11
CA ALA A 419 17.24 -14.25 -14.54
C ALA A 419 17.33 -15.38 -13.51
N ALA A 420 18.51 -15.66 -12.96
CA ALA A 420 18.69 -16.72 -11.97
C ALA A 420 17.88 -16.49 -10.69
N LYS A 421 17.78 -15.23 -10.24
CA LYS A 421 17.05 -14.87 -9.02
C LYS A 421 15.52 -14.94 -9.24
N LEU A 422 15.03 -14.38 -10.34
CA LEU A 422 13.60 -14.41 -10.68
C LEU A 422 13.14 -15.82 -11.07
N ASP A 423 13.99 -16.65 -11.69
CA ASP A 423 13.67 -18.05 -11.99
C ASP A 423 13.51 -18.89 -10.72
N ALA A 424 14.36 -18.67 -9.71
CA ALA A 424 14.24 -19.34 -8.41
C ALA A 424 12.91 -19.00 -7.71
N ILE A 425 12.45 -17.75 -7.81
CA ILE A 425 11.16 -17.32 -7.26
C ILE A 425 10.01 -17.92 -8.08
N ALA A 426 10.07 -17.81 -9.42
CA ALA A 426 9.06 -18.35 -10.32
C ALA A 426 8.91 -19.88 -10.21
N ALA A 427 9.99 -20.63 -9.89
CA ALA A 427 9.93 -22.07 -9.72
C ALA A 427 9.03 -22.55 -8.57
N HIS A 428 8.73 -21.66 -7.61
CA HIS A 428 7.91 -21.96 -6.43
C HIS A 428 6.60 -21.17 -6.38
N MET A 429 6.30 -20.35 -7.40
CA MET A 429 5.02 -19.64 -7.49
C MET A 429 3.85 -20.62 -7.63
N THR A 430 2.81 -20.37 -6.84
CA THR A 430 1.49 -20.94 -7.08
C THR A 430 0.86 -20.35 -8.36
N PRO A 431 -0.13 -21.03 -8.98
CA PRO A 431 -0.87 -20.46 -10.11
C PRO A 431 -1.53 -19.11 -9.79
N TYR A 432 -1.90 -18.90 -8.52
CA TYR A 432 -2.42 -17.62 -8.02
C TYR A 432 -1.36 -16.50 -8.07
N GLU A 433 -0.15 -16.75 -7.57
CA GLU A 433 0.94 -15.79 -7.57
C GLU A 433 1.46 -15.50 -8.98
N HIS A 434 1.58 -16.53 -9.81
CA HIS A 434 1.87 -16.41 -11.24
C HIS A 434 0.92 -15.40 -11.86
N ASN A 435 -0.38 -15.63 -11.69
CA ASN A 435 -1.40 -14.79 -12.27
C ASN A 435 -1.25 -13.37 -11.74
N ARG A 436 -1.18 -13.14 -10.42
CA ARG A 436 -0.97 -11.79 -9.86
C ARG A 436 0.26 -11.07 -10.44
N VAL A 437 1.38 -11.77 -10.68
CA VAL A 437 2.55 -11.19 -11.34
C VAL A 437 2.19 -10.66 -12.72
N LEU A 438 1.51 -11.45 -13.53
CA LEU A 438 1.08 -11.04 -14.85
C LEU A 438 0.18 -9.78 -14.76
N ALA A 439 -0.83 -9.76 -13.87
CA ALA A 439 -1.72 -8.59 -13.72
C ALA A 439 -0.99 -7.31 -13.33
N ALA A 440 -0.01 -7.40 -12.43
CA ALA A 440 0.75 -6.23 -11.98
C ALA A 440 1.46 -5.50 -13.14
N TYR A 441 1.70 -6.19 -14.26
CA TYR A 441 2.36 -5.64 -15.45
C TYR A 441 1.44 -5.43 -16.65
N GLY A 442 0.13 -5.43 -16.41
CA GLY A 442 -0.86 -5.15 -17.44
C GLY A 442 -1.24 -6.39 -18.25
N ALA A 443 -0.99 -7.60 -17.75
CA ALA A 443 -1.67 -8.77 -18.29
C ALA A 443 -3.16 -8.58 -18.11
N ASP A 444 -3.88 -8.85 -19.18
CA ASP A 444 -5.31 -9.10 -19.07
C ASP A 444 -5.51 -10.48 -18.46
N LEU A 445 -5.29 -10.55 -17.14
CA LEU A 445 -5.79 -11.65 -16.35
C LEU A 445 -7.30 -11.52 -16.35
N SER A 446 -7.93 -12.32 -17.20
CA SER A 446 -9.37 -12.46 -17.30
C SER A 446 -10.09 -12.81 -15.98
N LEU A 447 -9.37 -12.98 -14.86
CA LEU A 447 -9.90 -13.26 -13.52
C LEU A 447 -10.00 -12.06 -12.59
N TYR A 448 -9.31 -10.92 -12.85
CA TYR A 448 -9.30 -9.77 -11.91
C TYR A 448 -9.55 -8.36 -12.50
N GLN A 449 -9.61 -8.15 -13.83
CA GLN A 449 -10.39 -7.11 -14.59
C GLN A 449 -9.67 -6.54 -15.82
N HIS A 450 -10.21 -6.82 -17.00
CA HIS A 450 -11.00 -5.79 -17.72
C HIS A 450 -12.18 -6.36 -18.50
N ASP A 451 -12.14 -7.64 -18.90
CA ASP A 451 -13.22 -8.23 -19.70
C ASP A 451 -14.17 -9.14 -18.87
N GLY A 452 -13.68 -9.99 -17.95
CA GLY A 452 -14.52 -10.96 -17.22
C GLY A 452 -15.30 -10.41 -16.00
N LEU A 453 -14.63 -9.77 -15.04
CA LEU A 453 -15.41 -9.01 -14.04
C LEU A 453 -16.00 -7.77 -14.70
N GLY A 454 -15.38 -7.20 -15.74
CA GLY A 454 -15.85 -6.00 -16.42
C GLY A 454 -17.31 -6.13 -16.81
N ASP A 455 -17.72 -7.27 -17.39
CA ASP A 455 -19.11 -7.49 -17.77
C ASP A 455 -20.02 -7.77 -16.58
N VAL A 456 -19.65 -8.71 -15.70
CA VAL A 456 -20.49 -9.08 -14.55
C VAL A 456 -20.66 -7.87 -13.61
N LYS A 457 -19.55 -7.17 -13.32
CA LYS A 457 -19.54 -5.94 -12.54
C LYS A 457 -20.30 -4.83 -13.23
N THR A 458 -20.08 -4.59 -14.52
CA THR A 458 -20.83 -3.55 -15.25
C THR A 458 -22.32 -3.85 -15.19
N ILE A 459 -22.74 -5.09 -15.43
CA ILE A 459 -24.14 -5.49 -15.37
C ILE A 459 -24.72 -5.28 -13.97
N ILE A 460 -24.01 -5.68 -12.92
CA ILE A 460 -24.47 -5.50 -11.53
C ILE A 460 -24.49 -4.02 -11.16
N ASP A 461 -23.41 -3.28 -11.35
CA ASP A 461 -23.30 -1.86 -10.99
C ASP A 461 -24.30 -1.00 -11.78
N CYS A 462 -24.54 -1.30 -13.07
CA CYS A 462 -25.56 -0.63 -13.88
C CYS A 462 -26.99 -0.92 -13.44
N GLN A 463 -27.24 -2.01 -12.71
CA GLN A 463 -28.53 -2.27 -12.10
C GLN A 463 -28.61 -1.66 -10.69
N GLU A 464 -27.54 -1.73 -9.91
CA GLU A 464 -27.62 -1.66 -8.45
C GLU A 464 -26.95 -0.43 -7.83
N GLU A 465 -26.06 0.26 -8.54
CA GLU A 465 -25.29 1.37 -7.97
C GLU A 465 -25.33 2.63 -8.84
N ILE A 466 -24.81 2.54 -10.07
CA ILE A 466 -24.60 3.68 -10.97
C ILE A 466 -25.88 4.50 -11.20
N PRO A 467 -27.06 3.90 -11.44
CA PRO A 467 -28.28 4.68 -11.67
C PRO A 467 -28.82 5.40 -10.44
N PHE A 468 -28.44 4.95 -9.24
CA PHE A 468 -28.91 5.51 -7.97
C PHE A 468 -28.02 6.66 -7.47
N ALA A 469 -26.82 6.82 -8.05
CA ALA A 469 -25.91 7.89 -7.71
C ALA A 469 -26.45 9.26 -8.18
N ASN A 470 -26.29 10.29 -7.35
CA ASN A 470 -26.60 11.68 -7.65
C ASN A 470 -25.30 12.48 -7.93
N PRO A 471 -24.99 12.79 -9.19
CA PRO A 471 -23.77 13.52 -9.55
C PRO A 471 -23.62 14.88 -8.86
N ASP A 472 -24.71 15.61 -8.60
CA ASP A 472 -24.64 16.92 -7.97
C ASP A 472 -24.32 16.80 -6.47
N THR A 473 -24.80 15.72 -5.83
CA THR A 473 -24.43 15.38 -4.45
C THR A 473 -22.96 14.95 -4.38
N VAL A 474 -22.49 14.10 -5.30
CA VAL A 474 -21.07 13.74 -5.42
C VAL A 474 -20.20 14.99 -5.53
N ARG A 475 -20.55 15.93 -6.42
CA ARG A 475 -19.83 17.20 -6.59
C ARG A 475 -19.83 18.02 -5.29
N SER A 476 -20.98 18.12 -4.62
CA SER A 476 -21.14 18.92 -3.40
C SER A 476 -20.33 18.35 -2.23
N ASN A 477 -20.34 17.02 -2.07
CA ASN A 477 -19.55 16.32 -1.04
C ASN A 477 -18.05 16.41 -1.34
N GLN A 478 -17.64 16.40 -2.61
CA GLN A 478 -16.24 16.59 -2.97
C GLN A 478 -15.76 18.03 -2.67
N ALA A 479 -16.63 19.03 -2.86
CA ALA A 479 -16.29 20.44 -2.69
C ALA A 479 -15.97 20.86 -1.24
N VAL A 480 -16.36 20.06 -0.24
CA VAL A 480 -16.05 20.35 1.17
C VAL A 480 -14.70 19.80 1.65
N ILE A 481 -14.00 19.03 0.81
CA ILE A 481 -12.70 18.44 1.15
C ILE A 481 -11.60 19.52 1.02
N PRO A 482 -10.87 19.86 2.10
CA PRO A 482 -9.95 21.01 2.15
C PRO A 482 -8.59 20.82 1.44
N ALA A 483 -8.49 19.84 0.55
CA ALA A 483 -7.33 19.61 -0.33
C ALA A 483 -7.75 19.02 -1.69
N PRO A 484 -8.51 19.76 -2.53
CA PRO A 484 -9.13 19.22 -3.74
C PRO A 484 -8.13 18.78 -4.82
N SER A 485 -6.93 19.36 -4.83
CA SER A 485 -5.86 19.09 -5.79
C SER A 485 -5.22 17.71 -5.64
N LEU A 486 -5.39 17.08 -4.48
CA LEU A 486 -4.95 15.71 -4.21
C LEU A 486 -5.98 14.65 -4.52
N LEU A 487 -7.25 15.05 -4.57
CA LEU A 487 -8.28 14.15 -5.07
C LEU A 487 -7.90 13.87 -6.53
N PRO A 488 -8.01 12.60 -6.99
CA PRO A 488 -7.74 12.26 -8.38
C PRO A 488 -8.38 13.32 -9.30
N PRO A 489 -7.71 13.74 -10.39
CA PRO A 489 -8.12 14.88 -11.25
C PRO A 489 -9.48 14.69 -11.96
N TYR A 490 -10.24 13.66 -11.59
CA TYR A 490 -11.56 13.32 -12.11
C TYR A 490 -12.63 14.24 -11.49
N ASP A 491 -13.42 14.90 -12.34
CA ASP A 491 -14.76 15.32 -11.97
C ASP A 491 -15.58 14.04 -11.75
N PHE A 492 -15.60 13.53 -10.51
CA PHE A 492 -16.33 12.29 -10.15
C PHE A 492 -17.79 12.35 -10.59
N ALA A 493 -18.41 13.54 -10.52
CA ALA A 493 -19.76 13.73 -11.01
C ALA A 493 -19.86 13.56 -12.53
N ALA A 494 -18.85 13.99 -13.30
CA ALA A 494 -18.77 13.72 -14.74
C ALA A 494 -18.55 12.23 -15.03
N THR A 495 -17.72 11.54 -14.25
CA THR A 495 -17.53 10.09 -14.34
C THR A 495 -18.85 9.36 -14.10
N VAL A 496 -19.59 9.69 -13.04
CA VAL A 496 -20.92 9.11 -12.76
C VAL A 496 -21.87 9.37 -13.91
N ARG A 497 -21.95 10.60 -14.44
CA ARG A 497 -22.80 10.91 -15.60
C ARG A 497 -22.43 10.10 -16.84
N SER A 498 -21.14 9.89 -17.07
CA SER A 498 -20.63 9.06 -18.16
C SER A 498 -21.03 7.60 -17.98
N GLN A 499 -20.87 7.06 -16.77
CA GLN A 499 -21.26 5.69 -16.44
C GLN A 499 -22.78 5.49 -16.55
N GLN A 500 -23.58 6.42 -16.05
CA GLN A 500 -25.05 6.39 -16.19
C GLN A 500 -25.48 6.35 -17.66
N ARG A 501 -24.84 7.16 -18.52
CA ARG A 501 -25.09 7.13 -19.96
C ARG A 501 -24.70 5.78 -20.56
N ALA A 502 -23.53 5.25 -20.22
CA ALA A 502 -23.07 3.95 -20.71
C ALA A 502 -24.05 2.82 -20.32
N CYS A 503 -24.58 2.83 -19.09
CA CYS A 503 -25.60 1.85 -18.66
C CYS A 503 -26.88 1.94 -19.50
N LEU A 504 -27.35 3.16 -19.80
CA LEU A 504 -28.52 3.40 -20.64
C LEU A 504 -28.29 2.95 -22.09
N GLU A 505 -27.13 3.27 -22.67
CA GLU A 505 -26.74 2.88 -24.03
C GLU A 505 -26.63 1.35 -24.18
N GLN A 506 -26.23 0.66 -23.12
CA GLN A 506 -26.19 -0.81 -23.06
C GLN A 506 -27.57 -1.45 -22.84
N GLY A 507 -28.61 -0.67 -22.54
CA GLY A 507 -29.97 -1.17 -22.31
C GLY A 507 -30.11 -1.97 -21.02
N ILE A 508 -29.39 -1.56 -19.97
CA ILE A 508 -29.47 -2.14 -18.61
C ILE A 508 -30.33 -1.21 -17.75
N PRO A 509 -31.61 -1.54 -17.48
CA PRO A 509 -32.41 -0.77 -16.54
C PRO A 509 -31.90 -0.91 -15.10
N PRO A 510 -32.15 0.11 -14.24
CA PRO A 510 -31.90 -0.01 -12.81
C PRO A 510 -32.78 -1.10 -12.18
N ALA A 511 -32.27 -1.69 -11.10
CA ALA A 511 -33.07 -2.50 -10.18
C ALA A 511 -34.20 -1.68 -9.55
N SER A 512 -35.13 -2.36 -8.88
CA SER A 512 -36.15 -1.67 -8.08
C SER A 512 -35.48 -0.78 -7.02
N PRO A 513 -35.96 0.45 -6.76
CA PRO A 513 -35.47 1.29 -5.66
C PRO A 513 -35.53 0.61 -4.29
N ALA A 514 -36.40 -0.40 -4.12
CA ALA A 514 -36.46 -1.20 -2.90
C ALA A 514 -35.15 -1.95 -2.60
N PHE A 515 -34.29 -2.20 -3.60
CA PHE A 515 -32.97 -2.81 -3.40
C PHE A 515 -32.06 -1.94 -2.53
N LYS A 516 -32.10 -0.62 -2.71
CA LYS A 516 -31.32 0.37 -1.94
C LYS A 516 -31.94 0.71 -0.57
N ALA A 517 -33.05 0.09 -0.19
CA ALA A 517 -33.60 0.27 1.16
C ALA A 517 -32.62 -0.26 2.21
N ALA A 518 -32.69 0.24 3.46
CA ALA A 518 -31.83 -0.28 4.52
C ALA A 518 -32.15 -1.74 4.88
N VAL A 519 -31.14 -2.56 5.16
CA VAL A 519 -31.37 -3.93 5.68
C VAL A 519 -31.70 -3.87 7.17
N VAL A 520 -32.88 -4.35 7.54
CA VAL A 520 -33.29 -4.46 8.95
C VAL A 520 -33.27 -5.92 9.37
N SER A 521 -32.55 -6.23 10.46
CA SER A 521 -32.43 -7.60 10.95
C SER A 521 -32.07 -7.67 12.43
N ASP A 522 -32.56 -8.73 13.08
CA ASP A 522 -32.19 -9.14 14.45
C ASP A 522 -31.11 -10.23 14.47
N LYS A 523 -30.60 -10.65 13.29
CA LYS A 523 -29.50 -11.61 13.19
C LYS A 523 -28.23 -11.01 13.79
N PRO A 524 -27.39 -11.82 14.47
CA PRO A 524 -26.07 -11.36 14.88
C PRO A 524 -25.19 -11.03 13.68
N VAL A 525 -24.55 -9.87 13.72
CA VAL A 525 -23.65 -9.38 12.67
C VAL A 525 -22.32 -8.96 13.29
N LEU A 526 -21.21 -9.40 12.70
CA LEU A 526 -19.87 -8.88 12.95
C LEU A 526 -19.45 -8.03 11.75
N MET A 527 -19.05 -6.79 11.99
CA MET A 527 -18.46 -5.91 10.98
C MET A 527 -16.99 -5.69 11.30
N LEU A 528 -16.14 -5.99 10.32
CA LEU A 528 -14.69 -5.77 10.35
C LEU A 528 -14.36 -4.67 9.35
N SER A 529 -13.54 -3.70 9.73
CA SER A 529 -13.14 -2.61 8.84
C SER A 529 -11.70 -2.20 9.10
N GLY A 530 -10.94 -1.96 8.03
CA GLY A 530 -9.66 -1.27 8.13
C GLY A 530 -9.86 0.22 8.32
N ALA A 531 -9.11 0.85 9.22
CA ALA A 531 -9.17 2.30 9.38
C ALA A 531 -8.55 3.05 8.19
N GLN A 532 -7.68 2.38 7.42
CA GLN A 532 -7.11 2.88 6.17
C GLN A 532 -7.79 2.30 4.92
N ASP A 533 -8.98 1.71 5.05
CA ASP A 533 -9.72 1.19 3.91
C ASP A 533 -10.25 2.35 3.04
N THR A 534 -9.56 2.62 1.93
CA THR A 534 -9.96 3.66 0.97
C THR A 534 -10.93 3.14 -0.09
N VAL A 535 -11.27 1.85 -0.08
CA VAL A 535 -12.16 1.21 -1.07
C VAL A 535 -13.58 1.11 -0.53
N THR A 536 -13.72 0.63 0.71
CA THR A 536 -14.98 0.54 1.46
C THR A 536 -14.76 1.14 2.85
N PRO A 537 -14.70 2.48 2.95
CA PRO A 537 -14.31 3.16 4.19
C PRO A 537 -15.15 2.74 5.39
N ALA A 538 -14.53 2.72 6.57
CA ALA A 538 -15.19 2.33 7.82
C ALA A 538 -16.48 3.11 8.10
N LEU A 539 -16.59 4.34 7.58
CA LEU A 539 -17.82 5.15 7.55
C LEU A 539 -19.04 4.35 7.06
N TRP A 540 -18.88 3.52 6.02
CA TRP A 540 -19.97 2.75 5.42
C TRP A 540 -20.49 1.68 6.37
N ALA A 541 -19.58 1.03 7.12
CA ALA A 541 -19.95 0.09 8.17
C ALA A 541 -20.73 0.79 9.30
N GLU A 542 -20.35 2.01 9.68
CA GLU A 542 -21.07 2.78 10.71
C GLU A 542 -22.50 3.09 10.29
N LEU A 543 -22.68 3.54 9.04
CA LEU A 543 -23.98 3.88 8.49
C LEU A 543 -24.86 2.62 8.32
N ALA A 544 -24.28 1.51 7.85
CA ALA A 544 -24.99 0.24 7.71
C ALA A 544 -25.40 -0.36 9.06
N ALA A 545 -24.62 -0.14 10.13
CA ALA A 545 -24.96 -0.64 11.46
C ALA A 545 -26.23 0.01 12.04
N ALA A 546 -26.62 1.20 11.59
CA ALA A 546 -27.75 1.95 12.14
C ALA A 546 -29.11 1.25 11.98
N SER A 547 -29.25 0.37 10.99
CA SER A 547 -30.48 -0.39 10.68
C SER A 547 -30.49 -1.82 11.26
N LEU A 548 -29.39 -2.26 11.87
CA LEU A 548 -29.18 -3.62 12.38
C LEU A 548 -29.17 -3.63 13.92
N ARG A 549 -29.82 -4.63 14.55
CA ARG A 549 -30.03 -4.59 16.02
C ARG A 549 -28.96 -5.29 16.86
N ASN A 550 -28.22 -6.24 16.29
CA ASN A 550 -27.23 -7.05 17.00
C ASN A 550 -25.90 -7.03 16.26
N VAL A 551 -25.19 -5.90 16.35
CA VAL A 551 -23.95 -5.66 15.61
C VAL A 551 -22.77 -5.54 16.55
N HIS A 552 -21.72 -6.32 16.29
CA HIS A 552 -20.38 -6.08 16.79
C HIS A 552 -19.55 -5.40 15.71
N ARG A 553 -18.83 -4.35 16.06
CA ARG A 553 -17.96 -3.62 15.13
C ARG A 553 -16.53 -3.65 15.63
N VAL A 554 -15.58 -4.00 14.77
CA VAL A 554 -14.15 -4.00 15.08
C VAL A 554 -13.41 -3.24 13.98
N LEU A 555 -12.64 -2.24 14.40
CA LEU A 555 -11.82 -1.41 13.53
C LEU A 555 -10.35 -1.83 13.66
N PHE A 556 -9.65 -2.00 12.54
CA PHE A 556 -8.24 -2.37 12.47
C PHE A 556 -7.40 -1.14 12.05
N PRO A 557 -6.64 -0.52 12.97
CA PRO A 557 -5.97 0.78 12.76
C PRO A 557 -5.05 0.91 11.53
N ALA A 558 -4.21 -0.09 11.28
CA ALA A 558 -3.17 -0.02 10.25
C ALA A 558 -3.55 -0.70 8.93
N TYR A 559 -4.77 -1.20 8.82
CA TYR A 559 -5.14 -2.11 7.75
C TYR A 559 -6.08 -1.44 6.75
N GLY A 560 -5.98 -1.92 5.52
CA GLY A 560 -6.76 -1.47 4.38
C GLY A 560 -7.99 -2.31 4.12
N HIS A 561 -8.30 -2.45 2.84
CA HIS A 561 -9.43 -3.21 2.34
C HIS A 561 -9.24 -4.72 2.51
N ALA A 562 -10.32 -5.43 2.82
CA ALA A 562 -10.42 -6.89 2.83
C ALA A 562 -9.43 -7.55 3.82
N LEU A 563 -9.67 -7.33 5.12
CA LEU A 563 -8.76 -7.71 6.21
C LEU A 563 -8.41 -9.20 6.23
N LEU A 564 -9.34 -10.06 5.80
CA LEU A 564 -9.15 -11.51 5.73
C LEU A 564 -7.94 -11.92 4.88
N TYR A 565 -7.57 -11.11 3.89
CA TYR A 565 -6.44 -11.38 2.99
C TYR A 565 -5.10 -10.85 3.51
N HIS A 566 -5.09 -10.13 4.63
CA HIS A 566 -3.90 -9.44 5.17
C HIS A 566 -3.56 -9.81 6.61
N ASP A 567 -4.55 -10.02 7.48
CA ASP A 567 -4.35 -10.24 8.92
C ASP A 567 -4.99 -11.56 9.39
N GLY A 568 -4.60 -12.65 8.74
CA GLY A 568 -5.31 -13.92 8.83
C GLY A 568 -5.52 -14.42 10.26
N GLU A 569 -4.51 -14.35 11.14
CA GLU A 569 -4.62 -14.92 12.48
C GLU A 569 -5.58 -14.15 13.40
N CYS A 570 -5.43 -12.83 13.53
CA CYS A 570 -6.28 -12.05 14.42
C CYS A 570 -7.71 -11.95 13.90
N VAL A 571 -7.88 -11.71 12.60
CA VAL A 571 -9.20 -11.66 11.95
C VAL A 571 -9.93 -12.98 12.13
N VAL A 572 -9.29 -14.12 11.84
CA VAL A 572 -9.92 -15.44 11.97
C VAL A 572 -10.22 -15.78 13.43
N SER A 573 -9.35 -15.38 14.38
CA SER A 573 -9.62 -15.56 15.81
C SER A 573 -10.89 -14.82 16.26
N ILE A 574 -11.07 -13.57 15.82
CA ILE A 574 -12.28 -12.78 16.12
C ILE A 574 -13.51 -13.39 15.45
N ILE A 575 -13.39 -13.80 14.19
CA ILE A 575 -14.47 -14.49 13.46
C ILE A 575 -14.88 -15.78 14.19
N ALA A 576 -13.93 -16.62 14.57
CA ALA A 576 -14.20 -17.86 15.29
C ALA A 576 -14.90 -17.58 16.63
N SER A 577 -14.39 -16.64 17.42
CA SER A 577 -15.02 -16.22 18.68
C SER A 577 -16.45 -15.74 18.48
N PHE A 578 -16.71 -14.97 17.43
CA PHE A 578 -18.05 -14.48 17.11
C PHE A 578 -18.99 -15.60 16.68
N LEU A 579 -18.57 -16.46 15.75
CA LEU A 579 -19.45 -17.50 15.23
C LEU A 579 -19.79 -18.55 16.30
N ASP A 580 -18.88 -18.83 17.23
CA ASP A 580 -19.13 -19.77 18.31
C ASP A 580 -20.10 -19.19 19.36
N ALA A 581 -20.01 -17.89 19.64
CA ALA A 581 -20.82 -17.23 20.66
C ALA A 581 -21.23 -15.79 20.24
N PRO A 582 -22.16 -15.63 19.29
CA PRO A 582 -22.41 -14.33 18.62
C PRO A 582 -23.08 -13.27 19.49
N THR A 583 -23.53 -13.64 20.69
CA THR A 583 -24.13 -12.73 21.68
C THR A 583 -23.16 -12.36 22.81
N GLN A 584 -21.96 -12.94 22.83
CA GLN A 584 -20.94 -12.68 23.84
C GLN A 584 -19.99 -11.56 23.38
N PRO A 585 -19.29 -10.89 24.32
CA PRO A 585 -18.22 -9.95 23.98
C PRO A 585 -17.11 -10.61 23.16
N LEU A 586 -16.55 -9.88 22.19
CA LEU A 586 -15.48 -10.37 21.31
C LEU A 586 -14.10 -10.30 21.98
N ALA A 587 -13.27 -11.29 21.71
CA ALA A 587 -11.85 -11.29 22.07
C ALA A 587 -11.01 -10.51 21.04
N VAL A 588 -10.95 -9.17 21.18
CA VAL A 588 -10.25 -8.26 20.24
C VAL A 588 -8.83 -7.87 20.67
N ALA A 589 -8.26 -8.55 21.67
CA ALA A 589 -6.96 -8.20 22.24
C ALA A 589 -5.78 -8.34 21.25
N CYS A 590 -5.95 -9.09 20.16
CA CYS A 590 -4.95 -9.23 19.11
C CYS A 590 -4.90 -8.04 18.15
N VAL A 591 -5.91 -7.17 18.13
CA VAL A 591 -5.94 -5.99 17.25
C VAL A 591 -4.84 -5.02 17.70
N PRO A 592 -3.89 -4.65 16.82
CA PRO A 592 -2.76 -3.83 17.24
C PRO A 592 -3.19 -2.41 17.58
N THR A 593 -2.72 -1.92 18.72
CA THR A 593 -2.78 -0.50 19.08
C THR A 593 -1.60 0.24 18.46
N ILE A 594 -1.83 1.45 17.94
CA ILE A 594 -0.76 2.25 17.37
C ILE A 594 -0.01 2.99 18.48
N ILE A 595 1.30 2.71 18.58
CA ILE A 595 2.21 3.43 19.48
C ILE A 595 3.03 4.38 18.62
N TYR A 596 2.57 5.62 18.49
CA TYR A 596 3.21 6.62 17.64
C TYR A 596 4.63 6.97 18.09
N ALA A 597 5.54 7.07 17.13
CA ALA A 597 6.90 7.51 17.37
C ALA A 597 6.95 9.03 17.57
N THR A 598 7.45 9.48 18.72
CA THR A 598 7.65 10.91 19.02
C THR A 598 9.02 11.43 18.62
N GLU A 599 9.96 10.51 18.35
CA GLU A 599 11.34 10.77 17.92
C GLU A 599 11.73 9.75 16.84
N PRO A 600 12.68 10.08 15.94
CA PRO A 600 13.15 9.14 14.93
C PRO A 600 13.71 7.86 15.56
N PRO A 601 13.35 6.68 15.03
CA PRO A 601 13.99 5.43 15.43
C PRO A 601 15.51 5.55 15.31
N LEU A 602 16.26 4.92 16.22
CA LEU A 602 17.72 5.04 16.24
C LEU A 602 18.37 4.65 14.90
N LEU A 603 17.78 3.66 14.21
CA LEU A 603 18.20 3.28 12.86
C LEU A 603 18.07 4.44 11.88
N THR A 604 16.94 5.13 11.85
CA THR A 604 16.70 6.34 11.03
C THR A 604 17.59 7.51 11.45
N ALA A 605 17.86 7.63 12.75
CA ALA A 605 18.78 8.64 13.25
C ALA A 605 20.22 8.37 12.79
N LEU A 606 20.60 7.09 12.66
CA LEU A 606 21.91 6.62 12.20
C LEU A 606 22.07 6.69 10.68
N THR A 607 21.07 6.23 9.93
CA THR A 607 21.17 5.99 8.49
C THR A 607 20.92 7.23 7.65
N GLY A 608 21.29 7.14 6.38
CA GLY A 608 20.95 8.16 5.38
C GLY A 608 21.73 9.46 5.49
N ARG A 609 22.71 9.56 6.41
CA ARG A 609 23.54 10.75 6.62
C ARG A 609 25.01 10.42 6.80
N MET A 610 25.87 11.36 6.44
CA MET A 610 27.33 11.24 6.63
C MET A 610 27.73 11.67 8.04
N TRP A 611 28.50 10.83 8.72
CA TRP A 611 29.05 11.09 10.04
C TRP A 611 30.54 11.36 9.94
N ARG A 612 30.99 12.55 10.33
CA ARG A 612 32.43 12.87 10.41
C ARG A 612 32.95 12.67 11.82
N LEU A 613 34.00 11.87 11.94
CA LEU A 613 34.70 11.65 13.20
C LEU A 613 35.37 12.95 13.66
N GLN A 614 35.12 13.36 14.90
CA GLN A 614 35.83 14.46 15.54
C GLN A 614 37.08 13.97 16.27
N GLY A 615 37.02 12.78 16.82
CA GLY A 615 38.11 12.16 17.56
C GLY A 615 37.69 10.86 18.22
N TRP A 616 38.69 10.12 18.68
CA TRP A 616 38.52 8.91 19.50
C TRP A 616 39.63 8.85 20.54
N ALA A 617 39.32 8.31 21.73
CA ALA A 617 40.29 8.09 22.81
C ALA A 617 41.19 9.32 23.18
N GLY A 618 40.67 10.55 23.05
CA GLY A 618 41.39 11.78 23.41
C GLY A 618 42.30 12.36 22.32
N ALA A 619 42.30 11.79 21.11
CA ALA A 619 42.97 12.33 19.94
C ALA A 619 41.97 12.94 18.93
N GLU A 620 42.36 14.03 18.26
CA GLU A 620 41.59 14.61 17.14
C GLU A 620 41.69 13.71 15.89
N ALA A 621 40.62 13.65 15.10
CA ALA A 621 40.64 12.97 13.81
C ALA A 621 41.58 13.72 12.83
N GLY A 622 42.52 12.99 12.21
CA GLY A 622 43.48 13.54 11.24
C GLY A 622 42.84 13.98 9.92
N ALA A 623 43.62 14.64 9.06
CA ALA A 623 43.25 14.96 7.68
C ALA A 623 43.87 13.94 6.71
N PRO A 624 43.15 13.47 5.67
CA PRO A 624 41.74 13.73 5.32
C PRO A 624 40.73 13.25 6.38
N PRO A 625 39.52 13.83 6.42
CA PRO A 625 38.53 13.52 7.44
C PRO A 625 38.10 12.04 7.38
N VAL A 626 37.99 11.43 8.56
CA VAL A 626 37.42 10.09 8.72
C VAL A 626 35.90 10.18 8.80
N THR A 627 35.21 9.38 8.00
CA THR A 627 33.76 9.42 7.86
C THR A 627 33.11 8.05 8.01
N ALA A 628 31.82 8.03 8.33
CA ALA A 628 31.01 6.83 8.39
C ALA A 628 29.61 7.13 7.87
N PHE A 629 29.11 6.27 7.00
CA PHE A 629 27.81 6.34 6.38
C PHE A 629 27.14 4.99 6.55
N PHE A 630 25.92 4.97 7.08
CA PHE A 630 25.16 3.76 7.37
C PHE A 630 23.89 3.76 6.50
N SER A 631 23.60 2.65 5.81
CA SER A 631 22.37 2.46 5.05
C SER A 631 22.20 1.00 4.67
N ARG A 632 20.98 0.47 4.73
CA ARG A 632 20.60 -0.89 4.29
C ARG A 632 21.55 -1.99 4.80
N GLY A 633 21.92 -1.92 6.08
CA GLY A 633 22.83 -2.88 6.71
C GLY A 633 24.29 -2.78 6.24
N GLN A 634 24.66 -1.75 5.48
CA GLN A 634 26.02 -1.47 5.04
C GLN A 634 26.56 -0.22 5.75
N VAL A 635 27.84 -0.26 6.12
CA VAL A 635 28.59 0.89 6.62
C VAL A 635 29.78 1.13 5.71
N GLY A 636 30.05 2.39 5.35
CA GLY A 636 31.23 2.74 4.58
C GLY A 636 31.61 4.20 4.74
N GLY A 637 32.74 4.59 4.18
CA GLY A 637 33.22 5.97 4.26
C GLY A 637 34.70 6.07 3.96
N SER A 638 35.31 7.19 4.36
CA SER A 638 36.75 7.42 4.28
C SER A 638 37.41 7.07 5.62
N ALA A 639 38.48 6.29 5.60
CA ALA A 639 39.29 5.94 6.77
C ALA A 639 40.65 6.68 6.73
N SER A 640 40.61 8.01 6.52
CA SER A 640 41.76 8.91 6.36
C SER A 640 42.43 8.84 4.98
N CYS A 641 43.03 7.72 4.58
CA CYS A 641 43.76 7.63 3.30
C CYS A 641 43.12 6.77 2.22
N GLY A 642 42.07 6.00 2.56
CA GLY A 642 41.32 5.22 1.61
C GLY A 642 39.86 5.00 2.02
N ALA A 643 39.06 4.57 1.05
CA ALA A 643 37.67 4.20 1.30
C ALA A 643 37.61 2.83 2.02
N TYR A 644 36.58 2.67 2.84
CA TYR A 644 36.27 1.40 3.50
C TYR A 644 34.79 1.07 3.39
N SER A 645 34.49 -0.20 3.62
CA SER A 645 33.13 -0.72 3.71
C SER A 645 33.06 -1.89 4.67
N GLY A 646 31.87 -2.15 5.19
CA GLY A 646 31.51 -3.34 5.93
C GLY A 646 29.99 -3.43 6.08
N GLU A 647 29.56 -4.34 6.92
CA GLU A 647 28.16 -4.59 7.23
C GLU A 647 27.87 -4.14 8.66
N PHE A 648 26.64 -3.71 8.92
CA PHE A 648 26.18 -3.43 10.27
C PHE A 648 24.80 -4.03 10.54
N THR A 649 24.57 -4.36 11.81
CA THR A 649 23.24 -4.64 12.35
C THR A 649 23.02 -3.77 13.58
N LEU A 650 21.77 -3.36 13.79
CA LEU A 650 21.37 -2.53 14.93
C LEU A 650 20.17 -3.19 15.61
N THR A 651 20.31 -3.55 16.89
CA THR A 651 19.22 -4.09 17.72
C THR A 651 19.12 -3.28 19.01
N GLY A 652 18.06 -2.49 19.16
CA GLY A 652 17.99 -1.49 20.22
C GLY A 652 19.10 -0.44 20.02
N ASP A 653 19.94 -0.24 21.03
CA ASP A 653 21.14 0.59 20.99
C ASP A 653 22.44 -0.21 20.73
N HIS A 654 22.33 -1.51 20.47
CA HIS A 654 23.46 -2.38 20.20
C HIS A 654 23.81 -2.40 18.71
N LEU A 655 25.00 -1.90 18.40
CA LEU A 655 25.56 -1.86 17.05
C LEU A 655 26.59 -2.98 16.90
N THR A 656 26.43 -3.82 15.88
CA THR A 656 27.47 -4.79 15.48
C THR A 656 27.95 -4.43 14.09
N VAL A 657 29.27 -4.28 13.91
CA VAL A 657 29.90 -4.00 12.61
C VAL A 657 30.81 -5.16 12.23
N THR A 658 30.64 -5.70 11.03
CA THR A 658 31.36 -6.87 10.51
C THR A 658 31.88 -6.64 9.10
N GLN A 659 32.71 -7.56 8.60
CA GLN A 659 33.21 -7.55 7.21
C GLN A 659 33.90 -6.24 6.79
N LEU A 660 34.56 -5.56 7.73
CA LEU A 660 35.28 -4.32 7.45
C LEU A 660 36.48 -4.61 6.54
N ALA A 661 36.48 -3.97 5.37
CA ALA A 661 37.57 -3.96 4.41
C ALA A 661 37.85 -2.52 3.99
N ALA A 662 39.13 -2.17 3.84
CA ALA A 662 39.55 -0.85 3.41
C ALA A 662 40.68 -0.95 2.38
N ASP A 663 40.72 -0.01 1.45
CA ASP A 663 41.85 0.17 0.55
C ASP A 663 42.94 0.96 1.27
N ALA A 664 44.14 0.38 1.38
CA ALA A 664 45.31 1.02 2.01
C ALA A 664 46.41 1.36 0.99
N THR A 665 46.13 1.18 -0.30
CA THR A 665 47.14 1.29 -1.33
C THR A 665 47.47 2.75 -1.61
N GLY A 666 48.77 3.10 -1.63
CA GLY A 666 49.22 4.49 -1.79
C GLY A 666 49.17 5.33 -0.50
N CYS A 667 48.71 4.76 0.62
CA CYS A 667 48.78 5.41 1.92
C CYS A 667 50.23 5.56 2.41
N THR A 668 50.52 6.65 3.12
CA THR A 668 51.73 6.74 3.95
C THR A 668 51.60 5.79 5.14
N GLU A 669 52.73 5.37 5.73
CA GLU A 669 52.74 4.48 6.90
C GLU A 669 51.91 5.03 8.07
N ALA A 670 51.99 6.34 8.33
CA ALA A 670 51.21 7.00 9.37
C ALA A 670 49.70 6.98 9.08
N ALA A 671 49.30 7.19 7.83
CA ALA A 671 47.89 7.19 7.44
C ALA A 671 47.30 5.77 7.44
N ALA A 672 48.06 4.76 7.01
CA ALA A 672 47.66 3.36 7.09
C ALA A 672 47.48 2.88 8.55
N ALA A 673 48.35 3.32 9.46
CA ALA A 673 48.22 3.02 10.89
C ALA A 673 46.95 3.65 11.49
N LEU A 674 46.66 4.90 11.12
CA LEU A 674 45.45 5.61 11.55
C LEU A 674 44.17 4.95 11.01
N GLN A 675 44.17 4.56 9.73
CA GLN A 675 43.11 3.80 9.09
C GLN A 675 42.83 2.49 9.84
N GLN A 676 43.85 1.67 10.10
CA GLN A 676 43.67 0.39 10.79
C GLN A 676 43.17 0.57 12.23
N ALA A 677 43.68 1.57 12.95
CA ALA A 677 43.24 1.87 14.31
C ALA A 677 41.74 2.26 14.35
N PHE A 678 41.30 3.10 13.41
CA PHE A 678 39.90 3.47 13.27
C PHE A 678 39.02 2.25 12.95
N LEU A 679 39.40 1.41 11.99
CA LEU A 679 38.61 0.24 11.60
C LEU A 679 38.49 -0.78 12.75
N ASN A 680 39.55 -0.97 13.53
CA ASN A 680 39.50 -1.80 14.73
C ASN A 680 38.54 -1.24 15.77
N ALA A 681 38.58 0.07 16.01
CA ALA A 681 37.68 0.75 16.95
C ALA A 681 36.22 0.69 16.49
N LEU A 682 35.97 0.86 15.18
CA LEU A 682 34.64 0.74 14.57
C LEU A 682 34.11 -0.70 14.65
N GLY A 683 34.94 -1.70 14.35
CA GLY A 683 34.58 -3.11 14.47
C GLY A 683 34.39 -3.58 15.93
N ALA A 684 34.98 -2.88 16.89
CA ALA A 684 34.81 -3.13 18.32
C ALA A 684 33.65 -2.33 18.94
N ALA A 685 32.99 -1.44 18.18
CA ALA A 685 31.83 -0.69 18.63
C ALA A 685 30.71 -1.66 19.02
N GLN A 686 30.04 -1.37 20.14
CA GLN A 686 29.00 -2.23 20.70
C GLN A 686 27.72 -1.47 21.01
N THR A 687 27.83 -0.24 21.50
CA THR A 687 26.66 0.59 21.80
C THR A 687 26.74 1.91 21.07
N ILE A 688 25.60 2.37 20.56
CA ILE A 688 25.46 3.63 19.86
C ILE A 688 24.49 4.56 20.59
N TYR A 689 24.85 5.83 20.66
CA TYR A 689 23.98 6.89 21.15
C TYR A 689 23.97 8.07 20.19
N ILE A 690 22.80 8.48 19.74
CA ILE A 690 22.63 9.62 18.84
C ILE A 690 21.76 10.69 19.52
N ARG A 691 22.24 11.94 19.52
CA ARG A 691 21.44 13.10 19.93
C ARG A 691 21.71 14.28 19.01
N GLY A 692 20.69 14.69 18.27
CA GLY A 692 20.80 15.76 17.28
C GLY A 692 21.84 15.39 16.22
N SER A 693 22.86 16.22 16.05
CA SER A 693 23.95 15.99 15.10
C SER A 693 25.14 15.23 15.70
N ARG A 694 25.08 14.72 16.93
CA ARG A 694 26.20 14.00 17.56
C ARG A 694 25.88 12.51 17.68
N MET A 695 26.84 11.68 17.29
CA MET A 695 26.82 10.23 17.49
C MET A 695 28.02 9.82 18.33
N LEU A 696 27.77 8.97 19.33
CA LEU A 696 28.78 8.35 20.16
C LEU A 696 28.73 6.84 19.92
N LEU A 697 29.85 6.24 19.55
CA LEU A 697 30.02 4.80 19.54
C LEU A 697 30.93 4.42 20.70
N THR A 698 30.48 3.49 21.54
CA THR A 698 31.29 2.96 22.64
C THR A 698 31.73 1.54 22.31
N THR A 699 33.01 1.26 22.46
CA THR A 699 33.60 -0.06 22.24
C THR A 699 33.44 -0.96 23.47
N GLN A 700 33.66 -2.26 23.30
CA GLN A 700 33.68 -3.22 24.42
C GLN A 700 34.71 -2.88 25.51
N THR A 701 35.78 -2.18 25.14
CA THR A 701 36.85 -1.75 26.05
C THR A 701 36.57 -0.41 26.72
N GLY A 702 35.45 0.26 26.37
CA GLY A 702 35.03 1.56 26.91
C GLY A 702 35.59 2.76 26.16
N GLU A 703 36.22 2.58 25.00
CA GLU A 703 36.65 3.67 24.14
C GLU A 703 35.44 4.32 23.47
N ILE A 704 35.49 5.64 23.27
CA ILE A 704 34.39 6.41 22.68
C ILE A 704 34.86 7.06 21.38
N LEU A 705 34.17 6.76 20.28
CA LEU A 705 34.30 7.46 19.01
C LEU A 705 33.21 8.54 18.95
N VAL A 706 33.62 9.79 18.71
CA VAL A 706 32.71 10.93 18.67
C VAL A 706 32.55 11.41 17.23
N PHE A 707 31.35 11.30 16.69
CA PHE A 707 31.01 11.75 15.35
C PHE A 707 30.05 12.94 15.37
N ILE A 708 30.12 13.76 14.32
CA ILE A 708 29.15 14.81 14.03
C ILE A 708 28.56 14.58 12.64
N ALA A 709 27.24 14.65 12.53
CA ALA A 709 26.53 14.59 11.27
C ALA A 709 26.88 15.80 10.39
N GLU A 710 27.28 15.54 9.15
CA GLU A 710 27.48 16.58 8.15
C GLU A 710 26.16 16.94 7.47
N ARG A 711 26.03 18.19 7.03
CA ARG A 711 24.90 18.64 6.20
C ARG A 711 25.22 18.41 4.73
N ASP A 712 24.28 17.84 4.00
CA ASP A 712 24.41 17.62 2.56
C ASP A 712 24.62 18.96 1.83
N ARG A 713 25.63 18.99 0.95
CA ARG A 713 25.82 20.10 0.01
C ARG A 713 24.95 19.88 -1.23
N PRO A 714 24.46 20.93 -1.90
CA PRO A 714 23.79 20.74 -3.18
C PRO A 714 24.79 20.12 -4.18
N LEU A 715 24.34 19.14 -4.98
CA LEU A 715 25.17 18.61 -6.07
C LEU A 715 25.57 19.74 -7.05
N PRO A 716 24.63 20.60 -7.50
CA PRO A 716 24.97 21.78 -8.29
C PRO A 716 25.67 22.85 -7.45
N GLN A 717 26.46 23.70 -8.09
CA GLN A 717 27.13 24.87 -7.47
C GLN A 717 28.20 24.53 -6.41
N THR A 718 28.39 23.25 -6.08
CA THR A 718 29.48 22.77 -5.24
C THR A 718 30.68 22.38 -6.11
N VAL A 719 31.89 22.79 -5.68
CA VAL A 719 33.15 22.29 -6.26
C VAL A 719 33.56 21.06 -5.46
N TRP A 720 33.56 19.92 -6.14
CA TRP A 720 33.89 18.62 -5.59
C TRP A 720 35.34 18.28 -5.92
N THR A 721 36.16 17.90 -4.95
CA THR A 721 37.57 17.51 -5.15
C THR A 721 37.75 16.02 -4.91
N LEU A 722 38.35 15.30 -5.84
CA LEU A 722 38.53 13.85 -5.72
C LEU A 722 39.44 13.50 -4.52
N ILE A 723 39.01 12.57 -3.68
CA ILE A 723 39.77 12.07 -2.54
C ILE A 723 40.04 10.56 -2.62
N ALA A 724 39.23 9.81 -3.38
CA ALA A 724 39.47 8.41 -3.66
C ALA A 724 38.92 8.02 -5.04
N ALA A 725 39.63 7.14 -5.74
CA ALA A 725 39.17 6.57 -7.01
C ALA A 725 39.67 5.14 -7.19
N ALA A 726 38.74 4.21 -7.38
CA ALA A 726 39.05 2.80 -7.56
C ALA A 726 38.06 2.16 -8.55
N PRO A 727 38.53 1.31 -9.47
CA PRO A 727 37.65 0.67 -10.44
C PRO A 727 36.75 -0.38 -9.80
N ASN A 728 37.19 -1.10 -8.76
CA ASN A 728 36.44 -2.11 -8.00
C ASN A 728 37.12 -2.38 -6.63
N VAL A 729 36.44 -3.07 -5.70
CA VAL A 729 37.01 -3.51 -4.41
C VAL A 729 38.27 -4.38 -4.63
N GLY A 730 39.38 -4.01 -4.00
CA GLY A 730 40.65 -4.75 -4.07
C GLY A 730 41.51 -4.48 -5.31
N ALA A 731 41.05 -3.64 -6.23
CA ALA A 731 41.90 -3.10 -7.29
C ALA A 731 42.80 -2.00 -6.73
N ALA A 732 44.01 -1.84 -7.30
CA ALA A 732 44.87 -0.73 -6.91
C ALA A 732 44.16 0.61 -7.23
N PRO A 733 44.09 1.55 -6.28
CA PRO A 733 43.54 2.87 -6.48
C PRO A 733 44.35 3.60 -7.53
N ILE A 734 43.70 4.55 -8.18
CA ILE A 734 44.36 5.43 -9.13
C ILE A 734 45.37 6.27 -8.34
N PRO A 735 46.68 6.18 -8.62
CA PRO A 735 47.66 6.99 -7.93
C PRO A 735 47.36 8.45 -8.23
N VAL A 736 47.02 9.24 -7.20
CA VAL A 736 46.88 10.69 -7.38
C VAL A 736 48.29 11.26 -7.53
N ALA A 737 48.60 11.83 -8.69
CA ALA A 737 49.89 12.44 -8.93
C ALA A 737 50.09 13.61 -7.94
N PRO A 738 51.27 13.73 -7.29
CA PRO A 738 51.55 14.80 -6.34
C PRO A 738 51.27 16.17 -6.96
N ASP A 739 50.61 17.07 -6.23
CA ASP A 739 50.24 18.42 -6.70
C ASP A 739 49.26 18.47 -7.90
N SER A 740 48.60 17.36 -8.23
CA SER A 740 47.47 17.34 -9.17
C SER A 740 46.13 17.28 -8.42
N THR A 741 45.15 18.09 -8.83
CA THR A 741 43.81 18.11 -8.22
C THR A 741 42.77 17.76 -9.28
N VAL A 742 42.01 16.69 -9.03
CA VAL A 742 40.83 16.35 -9.84
C VAL A 742 39.61 17.02 -9.21
N THR A 743 38.81 17.69 -10.02
CA THR A 743 37.59 18.35 -9.55
C THR A 743 36.38 18.00 -10.40
N ALA A 744 35.19 18.10 -9.83
CA ALA A 744 33.92 18.02 -10.54
C ALA A 744 33.01 19.17 -10.11
N ARG A 745 32.29 19.77 -11.06
CA ARG A 745 31.26 20.78 -10.82
C ARG A 745 30.07 20.52 -11.74
N PHE A 746 28.89 20.47 -11.15
CA PHE A 746 27.62 20.28 -11.84
C PHE A 746 26.91 21.64 -11.92
N ASP A 747 26.49 22.05 -13.11
CA ASP A 747 25.80 23.33 -13.31
C ASP A 747 24.91 23.26 -14.56
N ALA A 748 23.62 23.59 -14.42
CA ALA A 748 22.66 23.67 -15.53
C ALA A 748 22.69 22.49 -16.56
N GLY A 749 22.82 21.24 -16.10
CA GLY A 749 22.89 20.05 -16.97
C GLY A 749 24.27 19.78 -17.58
N GLU A 750 25.28 20.58 -17.24
CA GLU A 750 26.68 20.38 -17.63
C GLU A 750 27.55 19.97 -16.44
N LEU A 751 28.43 19.00 -16.67
CA LEU A 751 29.47 18.56 -15.75
C LEU A 751 30.81 19.05 -16.29
N ARG A 752 31.56 19.81 -15.50
CA ARG A 752 32.90 20.29 -15.86
C ARG A 752 33.88 20.05 -14.71
N GLY A 753 35.15 19.90 -15.04
CA GLY A 753 36.16 19.69 -14.01
C GLY A 753 37.60 19.64 -14.51
N GLY A 754 38.55 19.59 -13.57
CA GLY A 754 39.95 19.31 -13.86
C GLY A 754 40.26 17.83 -13.64
N LEU A 755 41.15 17.26 -14.45
CA LEU A 755 41.69 15.90 -14.28
C LEU A 755 43.09 15.89 -13.65
N GLY A 756 43.66 17.08 -13.43
CA GLY A 756 45.05 17.29 -13.09
C GLY A 756 45.56 18.51 -13.87
N CYS A 757 46.20 18.27 -15.01
CA CYS A 757 46.70 19.33 -15.88
C CYS A 757 45.71 19.70 -17.00
N ASN A 758 44.87 18.76 -17.44
CA ASN A 758 43.83 18.99 -18.43
C ASN A 758 42.45 19.16 -17.78
N LEU A 759 41.51 19.69 -18.55
CA LEU A 759 40.11 19.86 -18.16
C LEU A 759 39.25 18.78 -18.82
N TYR A 760 38.01 18.65 -18.36
CA TYR A 760 36.99 17.86 -19.03
C TYR A 760 35.62 18.52 -18.94
N GLU A 761 34.77 18.15 -19.88
CA GLU A 761 33.36 18.50 -19.87
C GLU A 761 32.50 17.30 -20.28
N ALA A 762 31.25 17.32 -19.85
CA ALA A 762 30.22 16.34 -20.15
C ALA A 762 28.83 17.00 -19.97
N THR A 763 27.80 16.35 -20.48
CA THR A 763 26.41 16.62 -20.12
C THR A 763 25.97 15.63 -19.04
N TYR A 764 25.03 16.03 -18.17
CA TYR A 764 24.44 15.13 -17.20
C TYR A 764 22.94 15.29 -17.04
N THR A 765 22.27 14.19 -16.71
CA THR A 765 20.88 14.17 -16.27
C THR A 765 20.75 13.46 -14.92
N LEU A 766 19.79 13.92 -14.12
CA LEU A 766 19.46 13.36 -12.82
C LEU A 766 18.05 12.77 -12.85
N ASP A 767 17.91 11.58 -12.29
CA ASP A 767 16.62 10.96 -11.98
C ASP A 767 16.77 10.24 -10.63
N HIS A 768 16.25 10.85 -9.56
CA HIS A 768 16.44 10.40 -8.18
C HIS A 768 17.94 10.22 -7.82
N ASP A 769 18.40 8.99 -7.58
CA ASP A 769 19.80 8.62 -7.28
C ASP A 769 20.62 8.29 -8.53
N ARG A 770 20.02 8.30 -9.73
CA ARG A 770 20.74 8.04 -10.98
C ARG A 770 21.38 9.30 -11.52
N LEU A 771 22.63 9.14 -11.94
CA LEU A 771 23.41 10.16 -12.64
C LEU A 771 23.87 9.57 -13.96
N SER A 772 23.33 10.10 -15.05
CA SER A 772 23.78 9.74 -16.40
C SER A 772 24.73 10.81 -16.89
N ILE A 773 25.96 10.42 -17.22
CA ILE A 773 26.98 11.31 -17.80
C ILE A 773 27.11 10.96 -19.28
N ALA A 774 26.88 11.93 -20.15
CA ALA A 774 26.98 11.79 -21.60
C ALA A 774 27.95 12.82 -22.18
N ASP A 775 28.37 12.62 -23.44
CA ASP A 775 29.26 13.53 -24.17
C ASP A 775 30.59 13.84 -23.43
N LEU A 776 31.06 12.93 -22.58
CA LEU A 776 32.26 13.11 -21.78
C LEU A 776 33.49 13.22 -22.68
N ARG A 777 34.16 14.37 -22.63
CA ARG A 777 35.37 14.67 -23.41
C ARG A 777 36.39 15.46 -22.63
N ARG A 778 37.67 15.18 -22.90
CA ARG A 778 38.81 15.97 -22.39
C ARG A 778 38.93 17.28 -23.18
N ILE A 779 39.31 18.36 -22.49
CA ILE A 779 39.52 19.69 -23.05
C ILE A 779 40.94 20.15 -22.72
N GLY A 780 41.70 20.46 -23.77
CA GLY A 780 43.15 20.63 -23.70
C GLY A 780 43.84 19.28 -23.82
N GLU A 781 44.48 19.01 -24.95
CA GLU A 781 45.35 17.84 -25.12
C GLU A 781 46.80 18.28 -24.92
N GLU A 782 47.14 18.73 -23.71
CA GLU A 782 48.54 18.92 -23.36
C GLU A 782 49.12 17.59 -22.89
N ASN A 783 50.24 17.19 -23.51
CA ASN A 783 50.99 16.01 -23.09
C ASN A 783 51.77 16.38 -21.82
N CYS A 784 51.14 16.19 -20.67
CA CYS A 784 51.67 16.71 -19.41
C CYS A 784 52.91 15.96 -18.97
N ALA A 785 54.05 16.66 -19.00
CA ALA A 785 55.34 16.08 -18.64
C ALA A 785 55.56 15.99 -17.11
N GLN A 786 54.81 16.76 -16.32
CA GLN A 786 54.86 16.81 -14.86
C GLN A 786 53.47 17.12 -14.28
N PRO A 787 53.11 16.55 -13.10
CA PRO A 787 53.85 15.54 -12.35
C PRO A 787 53.84 14.18 -13.06
N ALA A 788 54.87 13.35 -12.83
CA ALA A 788 54.95 12.02 -13.41
C ALA A 788 53.73 11.16 -13.02
N GLY A 789 53.08 10.53 -14.00
CA GLY A 789 51.88 9.72 -13.79
C GLY A 789 50.54 10.47 -13.94
N VAL A 790 50.54 11.80 -14.09
CA VAL A 790 49.30 12.59 -14.21
C VAL A 790 48.43 12.15 -15.38
N MET A 791 49.00 11.88 -16.55
CA MET A 791 48.23 11.42 -17.72
C MET A 791 47.51 10.08 -17.49
N ALA A 792 48.10 9.17 -16.71
CA ALA A 792 47.48 7.89 -16.37
C ALA A 792 46.32 8.08 -15.38
N GLN A 793 46.45 9.02 -14.43
CA GLN A 793 45.35 9.46 -13.58
C GLN A 793 44.20 10.04 -14.41
N GLU A 794 44.49 10.93 -15.37
CA GLU A 794 43.46 11.57 -16.18
C GLU A 794 42.64 10.56 -16.99
N GLU A 795 43.30 9.59 -17.61
CA GLU A 795 42.66 8.53 -18.38
C GLU A 795 41.80 7.62 -17.50
N ALA A 796 42.34 7.24 -16.34
CA ALA A 796 41.63 6.37 -15.40
C ALA A 796 40.39 7.07 -14.79
N VAL A 797 40.49 8.35 -14.41
CA VAL A 797 39.35 9.12 -13.88
C VAL A 797 38.27 9.31 -14.95
N LEU A 798 38.63 9.61 -16.21
CA LEU A 798 37.66 9.72 -17.30
C LEU A 798 36.92 8.40 -17.54
N ALA A 799 37.63 7.28 -17.52
CA ALA A 799 37.02 5.96 -17.65
C ALA A 799 36.01 5.68 -16.52
N LEU A 800 36.36 6.02 -15.27
CA LEU A 800 35.46 5.86 -14.13
C LEU A 800 34.25 6.78 -14.20
N LEU A 801 34.42 8.05 -14.60
CA LEU A 801 33.30 8.99 -14.80
C LEU A 801 32.31 8.45 -15.86
N GLY A 802 32.80 7.86 -16.96
CA GLY A 802 31.94 7.22 -17.96
C GLY A 802 31.21 5.97 -17.47
N ALA A 803 31.72 5.32 -16.42
CA ALA A 803 31.12 4.15 -15.79
C ALA A 803 30.10 4.49 -14.69
N VAL A 804 29.96 5.77 -14.32
CA VAL A 804 28.99 6.20 -13.29
C VAL A 804 27.55 5.98 -13.78
N ARG A 805 26.72 5.46 -12.89
CA ARG A 805 25.28 5.22 -13.11
C ARG A 805 24.42 5.81 -12.00
N ARG A 806 24.99 5.96 -10.81
CA ARG A 806 24.32 6.51 -9.63
C ARG A 806 25.23 7.47 -8.91
N TYR A 807 24.65 8.39 -8.18
CA TYR A 807 25.37 9.31 -7.32
C TYR A 807 24.67 9.40 -5.98
N ARG A 808 25.44 9.80 -4.96
CA ARG A 808 24.89 10.22 -3.68
C ARG A 808 25.71 11.37 -3.17
N VAL A 809 25.02 12.44 -2.78
CA VAL A 809 25.63 13.45 -1.92
C VAL A 809 25.30 13.07 -0.48
N ALA A 810 26.31 13.02 0.37
CA ALA A 810 26.15 12.78 1.79
C ALA A 810 27.13 13.67 2.54
N GLY A 811 26.62 14.71 3.19
CA GLY A 811 27.44 15.75 3.79
C GLY A 811 28.23 16.52 2.73
N ARG A 812 29.54 16.54 2.90
CA ARG A 812 30.50 17.09 1.94
C ARG A 812 31.13 16.02 1.05
N GLU A 813 30.65 14.79 1.07
CA GLU A 813 31.08 13.75 0.15
C GLU A 813 30.10 13.61 -1.02
N LEU A 814 30.66 13.46 -2.22
CA LEU A 814 29.96 13.02 -3.41
C LEU A 814 30.50 11.64 -3.79
N LEU A 815 29.65 10.64 -3.64
CA LEU A 815 29.92 9.26 -3.98
C LEU A 815 29.32 8.96 -5.35
N LEU A 816 30.15 8.56 -6.31
CA LEU A 816 29.69 8.16 -7.64
C LEU A 816 29.84 6.65 -7.79
N TYR A 817 28.75 5.97 -8.10
CA TYR A 817 28.68 4.52 -8.18
C TYR A 817 28.49 4.06 -9.62
N GLY A 818 29.09 2.92 -9.95
CA GLY A 818 28.70 2.11 -11.10
C GLY A 818 27.57 1.16 -10.70
N ASP A 819 27.62 -0.06 -11.25
CA ASP A 819 26.64 -1.10 -10.96
C ASP A 819 26.88 -1.79 -9.59
N ALA A 820 28.08 -1.67 -9.03
CA ALA A 820 28.43 -2.22 -7.72
C ALA A 820 27.91 -1.34 -6.56
N ALA A 821 27.84 -1.91 -5.35
CA ALA A 821 27.46 -1.19 -4.13
C ALA A 821 28.52 -0.17 -3.66
N GLN A 822 29.73 -0.26 -4.19
CA GLN A 822 30.89 0.53 -3.77
C GLN A 822 31.11 1.71 -4.73
N PRO A 823 31.51 2.88 -4.22
CA PRO A 823 31.74 4.04 -5.06
C PRO A 823 32.98 3.84 -5.95
N LEU A 824 32.85 4.19 -7.23
CA LEU A 824 33.96 4.28 -8.18
C LEU A 824 34.83 5.51 -7.90
N LEU A 825 34.17 6.63 -7.58
CA LEU A 825 34.80 7.91 -7.31
C LEU A 825 34.20 8.49 -6.02
N VAL A 826 35.04 9.00 -5.14
CA VAL A 826 34.64 9.74 -3.96
C VAL A 826 35.26 11.12 -4.05
N PHE A 827 34.42 12.13 -4.14
CA PHE A 827 34.83 13.53 -4.06
C PHE A 827 34.44 14.12 -2.71
N TYR A 828 35.14 15.17 -2.32
CA TYR A 828 34.93 15.94 -1.10
C TYR A 828 34.86 17.44 -1.41
N ALA A 829 33.86 18.13 -0.88
CA ALA A 829 33.74 19.57 -1.01
C ALA A 829 34.60 20.28 0.05
N ALA A 830 35.24 21.41 -0.30
CA ALA A 830 36.01 22.23 0.65
C ALA A 830 35.13 22.93 1.70
N ALA A 831 35.74 23.42 2.79
CA ALA A 831 35.02 24.16 3.82
C ALA A 831 34.88 25.59 3.31
N GLU A 832 33.70 26.19 3.49
CA GLU A 832 33.56 27.64 3.24
C GLU A 832 34.30 28.45 4.30
#